data_AF-A0A9D4G8J4-F1
#
_entry.id   AF-A0A9D4G8J4-F1
#
_cell.length_a   1.000
_cell.length_b   1.000
_cell.length_c   1.000
_cell.angle_alpha   90.00
_cell.angle_beta   90.00
_cell.angle_gamma   90.00
#
_symmetry.space_group_name_H-M   'P 1'
#
loop_
_entity.id
_entity.type
_entity.pdbx_description
1 polymer ?
#
loop_
_entity_poly.entity_id
_entity_poly.type
_entity_poly.pdbx_seq_one_letter_code
_entity_poly.pdbx_strand_id
1 'polypeptide(L)'
;MRLIYMTFLTAALLLRTADSAADETFLKVVDDFWQWRLQEAPEFASSIDVHTYDNRTEQYTIAVLDDRHRKAQQLIRDLDKVQIDQLPKTHRVSFEILYDTLLTYTLGYEWKDYGPMNPVNFLEGVVPEMDNYIPSKMTTYQDFENYATRLYGMGDQAMNFVLRMRKAISSKTTNHWVSMVRAIPELETLLVDPPEASPFYKPFNGTLENTTIPSDQKAKLRGLAVLSLRSFGDKYQALKTFIETEYRNATRKSYGVSSFPRGQEYYKACLKWHLSLNITPEEVNAKGLQEVNRIYTEMMQVLGRLGFKGSVKEFFASIRNDSRFILKSPEAIIQRFESIINDRVRPKLSKFFKNIPNNRVVVKPMPYDGPGGTYSFGSPDGTRPGVFYANVRRPEDNPTYNMPALVLHEADPGHHLQDIYAQAATGIPMFQKVIDYTKYFTIPLHFPYYTSYTEGWALYAESLGEKDQLDIYQDDYELMGRYSFEIFRACRLVVDTGLHYFNWTRDSAIEYMLNYTSFTRDSIEIEIDRYITWPGQATAYKIGELKIRELRALAEQELGPVFDIQEFHLVLLDNGAVPLSVLEKLVKEWIQEVKSKGNDFWSWRLSISREYSTTIGTYKYNDRLDSYTYEKLDDIKVKVDDFLKRLSWVNSSALEGEKLISFNVLQNILENVRDGYEWKDYQPLNPINFLELWFTSLDLFVSVQPFDTEGDFVNYVRRIEGGPQQLEEMMNLSRRAIANGHTSHNASVSRVPRNIDDMIKPPNESALYSPFKDYADDILGNNAATMDKRLQDAITAFNAKLLKVKEFLINEYMPKTRPGLGIGSLPRGRENYKACLKFHTSTDMTAKEIYDKGLEEVERIEKLIRKKMVNVGFPNTTSISAMYTNLSSDPKFLFNNPADALAHFNEIIFERIKQLLPKYFRHLPDLPLEVRATVSDGVGGEYWTGSEDGSRPGIFYVNLHRPEDNPSYAMVSLSLHEALPGHHNAESYGLLADIPPFMKNMEWISFNAPYFFQFFNAFSEGWALYSEFLGEEMGIYHDDYE
;
A
#
# COMPACT_ATOMS: atom_id res chain seq x y z
N MET A 1 -48.26 24.55 13.81
CA MET A 1 -47.42 23.36 14.09
C MET A 1 -47.46 22.31 12.96
N ARG A 2 -47.54 22.76 11.70
CA ARG A 2 -47.48 21.97 10.46
C ARG A 2 -46.53 22.74 9.54
N LEU A 3 -45.22 22.56 9.68
CA LEU A 3 -44.20 23.08 8.72
C LEU A 3 -42.79 22.49 8.93
N ILE A 4 -42.65 21.32 9.58
CA ILE A 4 -41.31 20.75 9.93
C ILE A 4 -41.11 19.30 9.42
N TYR A 5 -42.10 18.66 8.77
CA TYR A 5 -42.01 17.24 8.37
C TYR A 5 -41.85 16.98 6.87
N MET A 6 -41.51 17.98 6.05
CA MET A 6 -41.32 17.82 4.60
C MET A 6 -39.86 17.94 4.13
N THR A 7 -38.89 17.80 5.03
CA THR A 7 -37.46 18.08 4.75
C THR A 7 -36.49 16.96 5.10
N PHE A 8 -36.95 15.72 5.31
CA PHE A 8 -36.07 14.62 5.75
C PHE A 8 -35.82 13.49 4.74
N LEU A 9 -36.15 13.70 3.45
CA LEU A 9 -35.74 12.78 2.37
C LEU A 9 -35.03 13.49 1.20
N THR A 10 -34.75 14.79 1.33
CA THR A 10 -33.82 15.55 0.47
C THR A 10 -32.57 16.01 1.24
N ALA A 11 -32.36 15.53 2.47
CA ALA A 11 -31.29 15.97 3.37
C ALA A 11 -30.50 14.81 4.00
N ALA A 12 -30.26 13.74 3.23
CA ALA A 12 -29.04 12.93 3.37
C ALA A 12 -28.03 13.32 2.27
N LEU A 13 -28.05 14.58 1.84
CA LEU A 13 -26.86 15.22 1.30
C LEU A 13 -25.93 15.47 2.48
N LEU A 14 -24.95 14.59 2.66
CA LEU A 14 -23.65 15.06 3.12
C LEU A 14 -23.26 16.15 2.12
N LEU A 15 -23.38 17.42 2.53
CA LEU A 15 -22.73 18.55 1.88
C LEU A 15 -21.22 18.24 1.86
N ARG A 16 -20.77 17.49 0.87
CA ARG A 16 -19.37 17.44 0.48
C ARG A 16 -19.11 18.78 -0.16
N THR A 17 -18.28 19.59 0.48
CA THR A 17 -17.73 20.79 -0.15
C THR A 17 -16.99 20.32 -1.40
N ALA A 18 -17.45 20.73 -2.58
CA ALA A 18 -16.73 20.45 -3.82
C ALA A 18 -15.33 21.06 -3.70
N ASP A 19 -14.29 20.29 -4.01
CA ASP A 19 -12.90 20.76 -3.90
C ASP A 19 -12.53 21.69 -5.07
N SER A 20 -13.29 21.65 -6.16
CA SER A 20 -13.11 22.49 -7.36
C SER A 20 -14.41 22.63 -8.17
N ALA A 21 -14.43 23.53 -9.16
CA ALA A 21 -15.55 23.66 -10.09
C ALA A 21 -15.74 22.42 -10.99
N ALA A 22 -14.64 21.73 -11.32
CA ALA A 22 -14.69 20.44 -12.01
C ALA A 22 -15.38 19.38 -11.13
N ASP A 23 -15.09 19.41 -9.82
CA ASP A 23 -15.68 18.51 -8.85
C ASP A 23 -17.18 18.71 -8.67
N GLU A 24 -17.63 19.97 -8.59
CA GLU A 24 -19.05 20.32 -8.56
C GLU A 24 -19.79 19.82 -9.83
N THR A 25 -19.16 20.00 -11.00
CA THR A 25 -19.72 19.54 -12.27
C THR A 25 -19.86 18.02 -12.30
N PHE A 26 -18.83 17.29 -11.84
CA PHE A 26 -18.86 15.83 -11.77
C PHE A 26 -19.96 15.33 -10.82
N LEU A 27 -20.03 15.86 -9.61
CA LEU A 27 -21.02 15.45 -8.61
C LEU A 27 -22.45 15.69 -9.10
N LYS A 28 -22.69 16.78 -9.84
CA LYS A 28 -23.99 17.00 -10.48
C LYS A 28 -24.36 15.91 -11.49
N VAL A 29 -23.42 15.46 -12.31
CA VAL A 29 -23.68 14.39 -13.29
C VAL A 29 -23.95 13.06 -12.58
N VAL A 30 -23.23 12.78 -11.50
CA VAL A 30 -23.46 11.62 -10.63
C VAL A 30 -24.87 11.65 -10.05
N ASP A 31 -25.31 12.79 -9.51
CA ASP A 31 -26.65 12.96 -8.94
C ASP A 31 -27.73 12.81 -10.02
N ASP A 32 -27.54 13.45 -11.19
CA ASP A 32 -28.46 13.35 -12.33
C ASP A 32 -28.60 11.91 -12.83
N PHE A 33 -27.50 11.16 -12.88
CA PHE A 33 -27.52 9.73 -13.22
C PHE A 33 -28.27 8.93 -12.16
N TRP A 34 -27.94 9.12 -10.88
CA TRP A 34 -28.51 8.32 -9.80
C TRP A 34 -30.02 8.53 -9.67
N GLN A 35 -30.49 9.79 -9.66
CA GLN A 35 -31.92 10.08 -9.60
C GLN A 35 -32.68 9.53 -10.80
N TRP A 36 -32.11 9.68 -12.00
CA TRP A 36 -32.70 9.10 -13.21
C TRP A 36 -32.75 7.56 -13.15
N ARG A 37 -31.70 6.91 -12.65
CA ARG A 37 -31.63 5.45 -12.52
C ARG A 37 -32.71 4.89 -11.59
N LEU A 38 -32.96 5.56 -10.46
CA LEU A 38 -34.01 5.19 -9.51
C LEU A 38 -35.42 5.40 -10.11
N GLN A 39 -35.61 6.49 -10.85
CA GLN A 39 -36.87 6.78 -11.52
C GLN A 39 -37.22 5.77 -12.62
N GLU A 40 -36.20 5.26 -13.33
CA GLU A 40 -36.36 4.33 -14.45
C GLU A 40 -36.45 2.86 -14.03
N ALA A 41 -36.00 2.52 -12.82
CA ALA A 41 -36.20 1.18 -12.24
C ALA A 41 -36.82 1.26 -10.83
N PRO A 42 -38.14 1.46 -10.77
CA PRO A 42 -38.88 1.53 -9.52
C PRO A 42 -38.67 0.35 -8.57
N GLU A 43 -38.52 -0.86 -9.11
CA GLU A 43 -38.31 -2.09 -8.32
C GLU A 43 -36.91 -2.11 -7.68
N PHE A 44 -35.90 -1.66 -8.41
CA PHE A 44 -34.54 -1.48 -7.86
C PHE A 44 -34.54 -0.37 -6.80
N ALA A 45 -35.26 0.73 -7.02
CA ALA A 45 -35.41 1.77 -6.00
C ALA A 45 -36.04 1.20 -4.71
N SER A 46 -37.12 0.43 -4.81
CA SER A 46 -37.74 -0.21 -3.64
C SER A 46 -36.81 -1.20 -2.94
N SER A 47 -36.01 -1.99 -3.69
CA SER A 47 -35.10 -2.99 -3.10
C SER A 47 -33.97 -2.38 -2.26
N ILE A 48 -33.66 -1.10 -2.51
CA ILE A 48 -32.66 -0.32 -1.77
C ILE A 48 -33.30 0.69 -0.80
N ASP A 49 -34.59 0.48 -0.46
CA ASP A 49 -35.39 1.27 0.50
C ASP A 49 -35.75 2.71 0.02
N VAL A 50 -35.81 2.93 -1.29
CA VAL A 50 -36.29 4.18 -1.92
C VAL A 50 -37.71 4.00 -2.45
N HIS A 51 -38.70 4.40 -1.64
CA HIS A 51 -40.14 4.15 -1.88
C HIS A 51 -40.88 5.23 -2.71
N THR A 52 -40.14 6.18 -3.30
CA THR A 52 -40.73 7.30 -4.07
C THR A 52 -41.48 6.84 -5.33
N TYR A 53 -41.14 5.68 -5.87
CA TYR A 53 -41.67 5.17 -7.15
C TYR A 53 -42.52 3.90 -6.97
N ASP A 54 -43.00 3.63 -5.77
CA ASP A 54 -43.74 2.41 -5.43
C ASP A 54 -45.05 2.20 -6.20
N ASN A 55 -45.59 3.26 -6.82
CA ASN A 55 -46.77 3.21 -7.67
C ASN A 55 -46.50 2.87 -9.14
N ARG A 56 -45.23 2.64 -9.52
CA ARG A 56 -44.80 2.39 -10.89
C ARG A 56 -44.15 1.02 -11.03
N THR A 57 -44.15 0.54 -12.27
CA THR A 57 -43.33 -0.58 -12.73
C THR A 57 -42.35 -0.12 -13.79
N GLU A 58 -41.23 -0.82 -13.89
CA GLU A 58 -40.27 -0.61 -14.98
C GLU A 58 -40.95 -0.84 -16.35
N GLN A 59 -40.61 0.01 -17.31
CA GLN A 59 -41.20 0.01 -18.65
C GLN A 59 -40.34 -0.76 -19.64
N TYR A 60 -40.96 -1.69 -20.37
CA TYR A 60 -40.29 -2.56 -21.33
C TYR A 60 -40.72 -2.29 -22.78
N THR A 61 -41.08 -1.06 -23.11
CA THR A 61 -41.32 -0.71 -24.51
C THR A 61 -40.00 -0.54 -25.27
N ILE A 62 -40.04 -0.58 -26.61
CA ILE A 62 -38.84 -0.31 -27.43
C ILE A 62 -38.46 1.17 -27.33
N ALA A 63 -39.44 2.07 -27.29
CA ALA A 63 -39.21 3.52 -27.15
C ALA A 63 -38.41 3.86 -25.88
N VAL A 64 -38.68 3.16 -24.76
CA VAL A 64 -37.94 3.36 -23.51
C VAL A 64 -36.47 2.96 -23.64
N LEU A 65 -36.13 1.93 -24.44
CA LEU A 65 -34.72 1.60 -24.71
C LEU A 65 -34.01 2.73 -25.48
N ASP A 66 -34.71 3.33 -26.45
CA ASP A 66 -34.19 4.46 -27.23
C ASP A 66 -34.01 5.71 -26.35
N ASP A 67 -34.95 5.97 -25.43
CA ASP A 67 -34.87 7.07 -24.46
C ASP A 67 -33.70 6.90 -23.49
N ARG A 68 -33.53 5.69 -22.94
CA ARG A 68 -32.41 5.37 -22.05
C ARG A 68 -31.07 5.51 -22.74
N HIS A 69 -30.96 5.08 -23.99
CA HIS A 69 -29.75 5.28 -24.78
C HIS A 69 -29.44 6.77 -24.98
N ARG A 70 -30.43 7.58 -25.37
CA ARG A 70 -30.26 9.04 -25.52
C ARG A 70 -29.83 9.71 -24.22
N LYS A 71 -30.41 9.30 -23.08
CA LYS A 71 -30.03 9.83 -21.76
C LYS A 71 -28.61 9.40 -21.36
N ALA A 72 -28.22 8.14 -21.59
CA ALA A 72 -26.86 7.67 -21.33
C ALA A 72 -25.83 8.45 -22.16
N GLN A 73 -26.09 8.66 -23.46
CA GLN A 73 -25.24 9.49 -24.31
C GLN A 73 -25.18 10.95 -23.86
N GLN A 74 -26.28 11.49 -23.34
CA GLN A 74 -26.29 12.84 -22.78
C GLN A 74 -25.40 12.94 -21.55
N LEU A 75 -25.50 11.98 -20.62
CA LEU A 75 -24.66 11.95 -19.42
C LEU A 75 -23.16 11.78 -19.77
N ILE A 76 -22.82 10.98 -20.79
CA ILE A 76 -21.42 10.90 -21.29
C ILE A 76 -20.95 12.28 -21.78
N ARG A 77 -21.74 12.98 -22.60
CA ARG A 77 -21.40 14.34 -23.06
C ARG A 77 -21.26 15.34 -21.91
N ASP A 78 -21.93 15.11 -20.80
CA ASP A 78 -21.80 15.95 -19.60
C ASP A 78 -20.54 15.58 -18.80
N LEU A 79 -20.16 14.30 -18.74
CA LEU A 79 -18.86 13.85 -18.20
C LEU A 79 -17.68 14.36 -19.04
N ASP A 80 -17.79 14.42 -20.36
CA ASP A 80 -16.73 14.93 -21.25
C ASP A 80 -16.34 16.40 -20.96
N LYS A 81 -17.19 17.14 -20.23
CA LYS A 81 -16.93 18.53 -19.81
C LYS A 81 -16.13 18.63 -18.51
N VAL A 82 -15.97 17.52 -17.79
CA VAL A 82 -15.28 17.48 -16.49
C VAL A 82 -13.77 17.43 -16.72
N GLN A 83 -13.04 18.32 -16.05
CA GLN A 83 -11.57 18.32 -16.05
C GLN A 83 -11.05 17.30 -15.03
N ILE A 84 -10.82 16.06 -15.48
CA ILE A 84 -10.47 14.92 -14.63
C ILE A 84 -9.21 15.14 -13.79
N ASP A 85 -8.24 15.91 -14.31
CA ASP A 85 -7.01 16.29 -13.63
C ASP A 85 -7.22 17.21 -12.43
N GLN A 86 -8.37 17.89 -12.36
CA GLN A 86 -8.77 18.74 -11.22
C GLN A 86 -9.68 18.04 -10.21
N LEU A 87 -10.01 16.76 -10.43
CA LEU A 87 -10.75 15.96 -9.46
C LEU A 87 -9.82 15.40 -8.38
N PRO A 88 -10.29 15.28 -7.12
CA PRO A 88 -9.58 14.50 -6.11
C PRO A 88 -9.51 13.01 -6.51
N LYS A 89 -8.51 12.28 -5.98
CA LYS A 89 -8.22 10.88 -6.36
C LYS A 89 -9.47 9.98 -6.33
N THR A 90 -10.27 10.06 -5.27
CA THR A 90 -11.51 9.27 -5.10
C THR A 90 -12.55 9.56 -6.19
N HIS A 91 -12.70 10.83 -6.58
CA HIS A 91 -13.66 11.22 -7.62
C HIS A 91 -13.15 10.92 -9.02
N ARG A 92 -11.83 10.87 -9.26
CA ARG A 92 -11.27 10.34 -10.53
C ARG A 92 -11.66 8.89 -10.76
N VAL A 93 -11.55 8.05 -9.74
CA VAL A 93 -11.95 6.63 -9.81
C VAL A 93 -13.47 6.51 -10.05
N SER A 94 -14.25 7.30 -9.31
CA SER A 94 -15.71 7.36 -9.48
C SER A 94 -16.12 7.81 -10.89
N PHE A 95 -15.39 8.78 -11.47
CA PHE A 95 -15.58 9.24 -12.84
C PHE A 95 -15.35 8.11 -13.84
N GLU A 96 -14.23 7.39 -13.73
CA GLU A 96 -13.88 6.29 -14.64
C GLU A 96 -14.93 5.18 -14.62
N ILE A 97 -15.45 4.84 -13.44
CA ILE A 97 -16.47 3.80 -13.29
C ILE A 97 -17.82 4.26 -13.85
N LEU A 98 -18.24 5.51 -13.61
CA LEU A 98 -19.48 6.03 -14.18
C LEU A 98 -19.40 6.13 -15.71
N TYR A 99 -18.27 6.60 -16.22
CA TYR A 99 -18.03 6.69 -17.66
C TYR A 99 -18.11 5.31 -18.32
N ASP A 100 -17.43 4.30 -17.75
CA ASP A 100 -17.50 2.92 -18.21
C ASP A 100 -18.91 2.33 -18.13
N THR A 101 -19.63 2.58 -17.03
CA THR A 101 -21.02 2.17 -16.83
C THR A 101 -21.93 2.67 -17.95
N LEU A 102 -21.84 3.97 -18.27
CA LEU A 102 -22.65 4.60 -19.33
C LEU A 102 -22.21 4.16 -20.73
N LEU A 103 -20.89 4.02 -20.95
CA LEU A 103 -20.33 3.59 -22.22
C LEU A 103 -20.75 2.15 -22.54
N THR A 104 -20.65 1.26 -21.57
CA THR A 104 -21.05 -0.15 -21.69
C THR A 104 -22.53 -0.27 -22.08
N TYR A 105 -23.41 0.48 -21.41
CA TYR A 105 -24.83 0.54 -21.79
C TYR A 105 -25.03 1.07 -23.23
N THR A 106 -24.32 2.14 -23.58
CA THR A 106 -24.40 2.79 -24.89
C THR A 106 -23.96 1.86 -26.02
N LEU A 107 -22.87 1.10 -25.81
CA LEU A 107 -22.40 0.09 -26.77
C LEU A 107 -23.36 -1.11 -26.86
N GLY A 108 -23.96 -1.50 -25.73
CA GLY A 108 -24.96 -2.56 -25.67
C GLY A 108 -26.19 -2.29 -26.54
N TYR A 109 -26.50 -1.03 -26.82
CA TYR A 109 -27.70 -0.62 -27.57
C TYR A 109 -27.71 -1.14 -29.01
N GLU A 110 -26.55 -1.41 -29.60
CA GLU A 110 -26.44 -2.11 -30.89
C GLU A 110 -27.22 -3.45 -30.89
N TRP A 111 -27.31 -4.09 -29.72
CA TRP A 111 -27.90 -5.41 -29.53
C TRP A 111 -29.35 -5.36 -28.99
N LYS A 112 -30.03 -4.21 -29.08
CA LYS A 112 -31.39 -4.02 -28.53
C LYS A 112 -32.43 -5.02 -29.04
N ASP A 113 -32.27 -5.53 -30.26
CA ASP A 113 -33.20 -6.49 -30.89
C ASP A 113 -32.85 -7.99 -30.62
N TYR A 114 -31.91 -8.26 -29.70
CA TYR A 114 -31.40 -9.60 -29.36
C TYR A 114 -31.95 -10.07 -28.00
N GLY A 115 -31.07 -10.34 -27.02
CA GLY A 115 -31.42 -10.73 -25.65
C GLY A 115 -32.58 -9.93 -25.06
N PRO A 116 -32.55 -8.58 -25.08
CA PRO A 116 -33.60 -7.74 -24.51
C PRO A 116 -35.01 -8.03 -25.01
N MET A 117 -35.17 -8.69 -26.16
CA MET A 117 -36.46 -9.10 -26.72
C MET A 117 -37.01 -10.40 -26.12
N ASN A 118 -36.27 -11.06 -25.23
CA ASN A 118 -36.60 -12.34 -24.60
C ASN A 118 -36.73 -12.22 -23.07
N PRO A 119 -37.66 -11.39 -22.56
CA PRO A 119 -37.77 -11.06 -21.13
C PRO A 119 -38.21 -12.20 -20.22
N VAL A 120 -38.68 -13.32 -20.78
CA VAL A 120 -39.21 -14.46 -20.02
C VAL A 120 -38.32 -15.67 -20.22
N ASN A 121 -37.85 -16.25 -19.12
CA ASN A 121 -37.18 -17.55 -19.04
C ASN A 121 -37.36 -18.15 -17.63
N PHE A 122 -36.74 -19.28 -17.32
CA PHE A 122 -36.90 -19.91 -16.00
C PHE A 122 -36.09 -19.28 -14.86
N LEU A 123 -35.16 -18.38 -15.17
CA LEU A 123 -34.33 -17.67 -14.18
C LEU A 123 -34.90 -16.29 -13.84
N GLU A 124 -35.74 -15.72 -14.72
CA GLU A 124 -36.24 -14.34 -14.58
C GLU A 124 -37.47 -14.07 -15.48
N GLY A 125 -38.17 -12.97 -15.20
CA GLY A 125 -39.27 -12.47 -16.01
C GLY A 125 -40.67 -12.93 -15.61
N VAL A 126 -40.81 -13.86 -14.66
CA VAL A 126 -42.12 -14.36 -14.19
C VAL A 126 -42.28 -14.32 -12.68
N VAL A 127 -41.53 -15.14 -11.95
CA VAL A 127 -41.66 -15.39 -10.50
C VAL A 127 -40.42 -15.00 -9.67
N PRO A 128 -39.16 -15.17 -10.16
CA PRO A 128 -37.96 -15.10 -9.30
C PRO A 128 -37.73 -13.79 -8.56
N GLU A 129 -38.46 -12.73 -8.89
CA GLU A 129 -38.33 -11.40 -8.31
C GLU A 129 -39.53 -11.00 -7.41
N MET A 130 -40.42 -11.94 -7.04
CA MET A 130 -41.64 -11.63 -6.25
C MET A 130 -41.40 -10.69 -5.07
N ASP A 131 -40.34 -10.92 -4.31
CA ASP A 131 -40.00 -10.13 -3.13
C ASP A 131 -39.63 -8.67 -3.47
N ASN A 132 -39.12 -8.41 -4.68
CA ASN A 132 -38.79 -7.06 -5.15
C ASN A 132 -40.04 -6.23 -5.49
N TYR A 133 -41.18 -6.87 -5.75
CA TYR A 133 -42.43 -6.18 -6.08
C TYR A 133 -43.23 -5.79 -4.84
N ILE A 134 -43.00 -6.45 -3.69
CA ILE A 134 -43.66 -6.14 -2.42
C ILE A 134 -42.82 -5.12 -1.65
N PRO A 135 -43.29 -3.88 -1.46
CA PRO A 135 -42.54 -2.88 -0.69
C PRO A 135 -42.28 -3.35 0.74
N SER A 136 -41.05 -3.16 1.22
CA SER A 136 -40.63 -3.49 2.59
C SER A 136 -41.40 -2.70 3.66
N LYS A 137 -41.99 -1.56 3.28
CA LYS A 137 -42.70 -0.64 4.17
C LYS A 137 -44.10 -0.36 3.67
N MET A 138 -45.10 -0.88 4.37
CA MET A 138 -46.52 -0.67 4.05
C MET A 138 -47.31 -0.30 5.30
N THR A 139 -47.47 1.01 5.54
CA THR A 139 -48.01 1.56 6.80
C THR A 139 -49.18 2.53 6.60
N THR A 140 -49.15 3.31 5.51
CA THR A 140 -50.14 4.35 5.21
C THR A 140 -51.09 3.90 4.11
N TYR A 141 -52.27 4.53 4.00
CA TYR A 141 -53.20 4.25 2.90
C TYR A 141 -52.51 4.38 1.53
N GLN A 142 -51.65 5.38 1.35
CA GLN A 142 -50.93 5.61 0.09
C GLN A 142 -49.98 4.46 -0.24
N ASP A 143 -49.32 3.85 0.74
CA ASP A 143 -48.39 2.73 0.52
C ASP A 143 -49.14 1.54 -0.10
N PHE A 144 -50.33 1.21 0.43
CA PHE A 144 -51.17 0.13 -0.10
C PHE A 144 -51.79 0.47 -1.47
N GLU A 145 -52.18 1.72 -1.69
CA GLU A 145 -52.71 2.18 -2.98
C GLU A 145 -51.62 2.16 -4.07
N ASN A 146 -50.41 2.60 -3.75
CA ASN A 146 -49.23 2.53 -4.61
C ASN A 146 -48.93 1.08 -4.99
N TYR A 147 -48.90 0.18 -4.00
CA TYR A 147 -48.66 -1.24 -4.24
C TYR A 147 -49.76 -1.85 -5.14
N ALA A 148 -51.04 -1.55 -4.89
CA ALA A 148 -52.12 -2.02 -5.76
C ALA A 148 -52.01 -1.47 -7.20
N THR A 149 -51.51 -0.25 -7.37
CA THR A 149 -51.22 0.35 -8.69
C THR A 149 -50.06 -0.37 -9.38
N ARG A 150 -48.99 -0.70 -8.65
CA ARG A 150 -47.87 -1.50 -9.15
C ARG A 150 -48.33 -2.88 -9.63
N LEU A 151 -49.19 -3.58 -8.88
CA LEU A 151 -49.78 -4.86 -9.29
C LEU A 151 -50.55 -4.77 -10.62
N TYR A 152 -51.27 -3.67 -10.83
CA TYR A 152 -51.92 -3.42 -12.12
C TYR A 152 -50.89 -3.25 -13.25
N GLY A 153 -49.85 -2.46 -13.00
CA GLY A 153 -48.75 -2.21 -13.94
C GLY A 153 -47.95 -3.47 -14.32
N MET A 154 -47.84 -4.44 -13.42
CA MET A 154 -47.23 -5.75 -13.72
C MET A 154 -48.03 -6.51 -14.80
N GLY A 155 -49.36 -6.39 -14.79
CA GLY A 155 -50.19 -6.93 -15.86
C GLY A 155 -49.86 -6.29 -17.23
N ASP A 156 -49.69 -4.97 -17.29
CA ASP A 156 -49.28 -4.27 -18.52
C ASP A 156 -47.88 -4.66 -18.98
N GLN A 157 -46.96 -4.86 -18.05
CA GLN A 157 -45.61 -5.35 -18.31
C GLN A 157 -45.63 -6.72 -19.01
N ALA A 158 -46.49 -7.65 -18.59
CA ALA A 158 -46.64 -8.94 -19.27
C ALA A 158 -47.04 -8.79 -20.75
N MET A 159 -47.85 -7.78 -21.09
CA MET A 159 -48.21 -7.49 -22.48
C MET A 159 -47.05 -6.86 -23.26
N ASN A 160 -46.25 -6.02 -22.62
CA ASN A 160 -44.99 -5.56 -23.21
C ASN A 160 -44.02 -6.73 -23.48
N PHE A 161 -43.99 -7.75 -22.60
CA PHE A 161 -43.20 -8.96 -22.83
C PHE A 161 -43.67 -9.72 -24.06
N VAL A 162 -44.98 -9.90 -24.26
CA VAL A 162 -45.52 -10.51 -25.49
C VAL A 162 -45.06 -9.74 -26.73
N LEU A 163 -45.11 -8.40 -26.70
CA LEU A 163 -44.68 -7.56 -27.84
C LEU A 163 -43.18 -7.73 -28.14
N ARG A 164 -42.33 -7.76 -27.12
CA ARG A 164 -40.89 -8.02 -27.27
C ARG A 164 -40.61 -9.42 -27.80
N MET A 165 -41.26 -10.44 -27.25
CA MET A 165 -41.07 -11.81 -27.70
C MET A 165 -41.55 -12.01 -29.15
N ARG A 166 -42.63 -11.33 -29.58
CA ARG A 166 -43.01 -11.30 -31.00
C ARG A 166 -41.97 -10.62 -31.88
N LYS A 167 -41.32 -9.55 -31.39
CA LYS A 167 -40.17 -8.95 -32.07
C LYS A 167 -39.01 -9.95 -32.16
N ALA A 168 -38.69 -10.70 -31.10
CA ALA A 168 -37.68 -11.76 -31.13
C ALA A 168 -37.98 -12.85 -32.19
N ILE A 169 -39.25 -13.24 -32.33
CA ILE A 169 -39.70 -14.16 -33.40
C ILE A 169 -39.37 -13.57 -34.78
N SER A 170 -39.78 -12.32 -35.03
CA SER A 170 -39.55 -11.67 -36.33
C SER A 170 -38.06 -11.43 -36.64
N SER A 171 -37.25 -11.18 -35.60
CA SER A 171 -35.80 -10.95 -35.69
C SER A 171 -34.98 -12.25 -35.69
N LYS A 172 -35.61 -13.41 -35.46
CA LYS A 172 -34.96 -14.72 -35.30
C LYS A 172 -33.94 -14.75 -34.14
N THR A 173 -34.26 -14.07 -33.04
CA THR A 173 -33.42 -13.92 -31.84
C THR A 173 -34.07 -14.53 -30.60
N THR A 174 -34.95 -15.52 -30.76
CA THR A 174 -35.69 -16.18 -29.66
C THR A 174 -34.80 -17.01 -28.73
N ASN A 175 -35.22 -17.20 -27.48
CA ASN A 175 -34.67 -18.22 -26.58
C ASN A 175 -34.78 -19.65 -27.14
N HIS A 176 -33.97 -20.56 -26.60
CA HIS A 176 -34.14 -22.00 -26.80
C HIS A 176 -35.25 -22.53 -25.88
N TRP A 177 -35.89 -23.63 -26.25
CA TRP A 177 -36.99 -24.19 -25.44
C TRP A 177 -36.57 -24.60 -24.02
N VAL A 178 -35.33 -25.05 -23.84
CA VAL A 178 -34.75 -25.36 -22.52
C VAL A 178 -34.87 -24.17 -21.55
N SER A 179 -34.64 -22.95 -22.03
CA SER A 179 -34.76 -21.73 -21.23
C SER A 179 -36.20 -21.42 -20.80
N MET A 180 -37.20 -22.06 -21.41
CA MET A 180 -38.63 -21.81 -21.16
C MET A 180 -39.30 -22.94 -20.37
N VAL A 181 -38.69 -24.12 -20.29
CA VAL A 181 -39.39 -25.35 -19.88
C VAL A 181 -39.95 -25.29 -18.46
N ARG A 182 -39.27 -24.55 -17.56
CA ARG A 182 -39.69 -24.36 -16.17
C ARG A 182 -40.47 -23.05 -15.93
N ALA A 183 -40.43 -22.13 -16.89
CA ALA A 183 -41.14 -20.85 -16.77
C ALA A 183 -42.67 -21.01 -16.81
N ILE A 184 -43.20 -22.04 -17.50
CA ILE A 184 -44.64 -22.29 -17.58
C ILE A 184 -45.23 -22.78 -16.24
N PRO A 185 -44.68 -23.84 -15.60
CA PRO A 185 -45.12 -24.23 -14.25
C PRO A 185 -45.03 -23.08 -13.24
N GLU A 186 -44.01 -22.24 -13.34
CA GLU A 186 -43.87 -21.05 -12.52
C GLU A 186 -44.99 -20.02 -12.79
N LEU A 187 -45.29 -19.73 -14.06
CA LEU A 187 -46.45 -18.90 -14.45
C LEU A 187 -47.76 -19.44 -13.86
N GLU A 188 -47.96 -20.76 -13.90
CA GLU A 188 -49.18 -21.41 -13.38
C GLU A 188 -49.36 -21.19 -11.88
N THR A 189 -48.27 -21.11 -11.11
CA THR A 189 -48.34 -20.82 -9.66
C THR A 189 -48.87 -19.41 -9.36
N LEU A 190 -48.82 -18.50 -10.33
CA LEU A 190 -49.33 -17.13 -10.22
C LEU A 190 -50.79 -16.99 -10.64
N LEU A 191 -51.29 -17.93 -11.44
CA LEU A 191 -52.63 -17.89 -12.04
C LEU A 191 -53.63 -18.58 -11.12
N VAL A 192 -53.99 -17.90 -10.04
CA VAL A 192 -54.90 -18.40 -9.01
C VAL A 192 -56.27 -17.73 -9.07
N ASP A 193 -57.31 -18.50 -8.77
CA ASP A 193 -58.71 -18.05 -8.64
C ASP A 193 -59.29 -18.64 -7.34
N PRO A 194 -59.82 -17.83 -6.40
CA PRO A 194 -60.01 -16.37 -6.48
C PRO A 194 -58.69 -15.56 -6.38
N PRO A 195 -58.63 -14.31 -6.87
CA PRO A 195 -57.44 -13.44 -6.83
C PRO A 195 -56.81 -13.30 -5.44
N GLU A 196 -57.62 -13.38 -4.39
CA GLU A 196 -57.21 -13.32 -2.98
C GLU A 196 -56.29 -14.47 -2.55
N ALA A 197 -56.24 -15.56 -3.31
CA ALA A 197 -55.30 -16.67 -3.12
C ALA A 197 -53.87 -16.32 -3.59
N SER A 198 -53.68 -15.20 -4.29
CA SER A 198 -52.37 -14.79 -4.81
C SER A 198 -51.39 -14.49 -3.67
N PRO A 199 -50.12 -14.91 -3.79
CA PRO A 199 -49.07 -14.48 -2.86
C PRO A 199 -48.95 -12.95 -2.72
N PHE A 200 -49.26 -12.20 -3.80
CA PHE A 200 -49.26 -10.74 -3.82
C PHE A 200 -50.42 -10.11 -3.04
N TYR A 201 -51.44 -10.88 -2.66
CA TYR A 201 -52.54 -10.38 -1.83
C TYR A 201 -52.19 -10.40 -0.33
N LYS A 202 -51.14 -11.11 0.09
CA LYS A 202 -50.76 -11.27 1.51
C LYS A 202 -50.66 -9.94 2.28
N PRO A 203 -50.08 -8.84 1.73
CA PRO A 203 -50.05 -7.58 2.47
C PRO A 203 -51.44 -7.02 2.82
N PHE A 204 -52.47 -7.28 1.99
CA PHE A 204 -53.84 -6.78 2.20
C PHE A 204 -54.67 -7.60 3.21
N ASN A 205 -54.25 -8.82 3.55
CA ASN A 205 -54.89 -9.64 4.58
C ASN A 205 -54.09 -9.73 5.89
N GLY A 206 -52.79 -9.42 5.86
CA GLY A 206 -51.90 -9.47 7.02
C GLY A 206 -51.48 -8.08 7.45
N THR A 207 -50.55 -7.47 6.71
CA THR A 207 -49.96 -6.17 7.07
C THR A 207 -51.00 -5.06 7.23
N LEU A 208 -51.99 -5.01 6.34
CA LEU A 208 -53.08 -4.01 6.39
C LEU A 208 -53.86 -4.04 7.70
N GLU A 209 -54.05 -5.23 8.31
CA GLU A 209 -54.82 -5.37 9.55
C GLU A 209 -54.16 -4.64 10.71
N ASN A 210 -52.82 -4.66 10.73
CA ASN A 210 -52.01 -4.08 11.79
C ASN A 210 -51.84 -2.55 11.66
N THR A 211 -52.47 -1.92 10.66
CA THR A 211 -52.42 -0.46 10.47
C THR A 211 -53.57 0.26 11.19
N THR A 212 -53.39 1.56 11.42
CA THR A 212 -54.42 2.47 11.97
C THR A 212 -55.43 2.96 10.92
N ILE A 213 -55.42 2.39 9.71
CA ILE A 213 -56.30 2.80 8.60
C ILE A 213 -57.76 2.46 8.94
N PRO A 214 -58.75 3.35 8.69
CA PRO A 214 -60.17 3.07 8.93
C PRO A 214 -60.71 1.85 8.16
N SER A 215 -61.66 1.11 8.75
CA SER A 215 -62.19 -0.14 8.18
C SER A 215 -62.82 0.01 6.79
N ASP A 216 -63.47 1.13 6.50
CA ASP A 216 -64.04 1.43 5.18
C ASP A 216 -62.93 1.65 4.12
N GLN A 217 -61.82 2.28 4.51
CA GLN A 217 -60.65 2.45 3.65
C GLN A 217 -59.90 1.14 3.45
N LYS A 218 -59.77 0.29 4.49
CA LYS A 218 -59.22 -1.07 4.35
C LYS A 218 -60.02 -1.90 3.34
N ALA A 219 -61.36 -1.80 3.37
CA ALA A 219 -62.22 -2.46 2.40
C ALA A 219 -62.00 -1.95 0.96
N LYS A 220 -61.81 -0.64 0.77
CA LYS A 220 -61.48 -0.05 -0.54
C LYS A 220 -60.14 -0.57 -1.08
N LEU A 221 -59.09 -0.60 -0.24
CA LEU A 221 -57.76 -1.09 -0.62
C LEU A 221 -57.79 -2.57 -1.05
N ARG A 222 -58.55 -3.40 -0.32
CA ARG A 222 -58.77 -4.81 -0.73
C ARG A 222 -59.49 -4.91 -2.06
N GLY A 223 -60.54 -4.11 -2.28
CA GLY A 223 -61.24 -4.05 -3.56
C GLY A 223 -60.32 -3.65 -4.72
N LEU A 224 -59.47 -2.64 -4.51
CA LEU A 224 -58.48 -2.22 -5.49
C LEU A 224 -57.46 -3.33 -5.78
N ALA A 225 -56.93 -3.98 -4.74
CA ALA A 225 -56.01 -5.11 -4.89
C ALA A 225 -56.62 -6.28 -5.67
N VAL A 226 -57.89 -6.63 -5.40
CA VAL A 226 -58.60 -7.68 -6.14
C VAL A 226 -58.76 -7.30 -7.62
N LEU A 227 -59.11 -6.05 -7.93
CA LEU A 227 -59.23 -5.58 -9.31
C LEU A 227 -57.88 -5.61 -10.04
N SER A 228 -56.81 -5.16 -9.38
CA SER A 228 -55.45 -5.22 -9.93
C SER A 228 -55.00 -6.66 -10.18
N LEU A 229 -55.25 -7.57 -9.23
CA LEU A 229 -54.88 -8.99 -9.36
C LEU A 229 -55.71 -9.74 -10.41
N ARG A 230 -56.97 -9.37 -10.63
CA ARG A 230 -57.75 -9.87 -11.78
C ARG A 230 -57.11 -9.45 -13.10
N SER A 231 -56.80 -8.17 -13.26
CA SER A 231 -56.11 -7.69 -14.47
C SER A 231 -54.74 -8.34 -14.66
N PHE A 232 -54.01 -8.59 -13.57
CA PHE A 232 -52.74 -9.31 -13.60
C PHE A 232 -52.96 -10.75 -14.11
N GLY A 233 -53.89 -11.49 -13.50
CA GLY A 233 -54.19 -12.87 -13.87
C GLY A 233 -54.61 -13.02 -15.34
N ASP A 234 -55.51 -12.17 -15.83
CA ASP A 234 -55.96 -12.18 -17.22
C ASP A 234 -54.80 -11.98 -18.22
N LYS A 235 -53.90 -11.02 -17.93
CA LYS A 235 -52.77 -10.68 -18.80
C LYS A 235 -51.64 -11.72 -18.72
N TYR A 236 -51.37 -12.29 -17.54
CA TYR A 236 -50.41 -13.40 -17.40
C TYR A 236 -50.93 -14.69 -18.05
N GLN A 237 -52.24 -14.94 -18.01
CA GLN A 237 -52.87 -16.03 -18.76
C GLN A 237 -52.69 -15.84 -20.26
N ALA A 238 -52.84 -14.61 -20.77
CA ALA A 238 -52.57 -14.29 -22.17
C ALA A 238 -51.07 -14.48 -22.54
N LEU A 239 -50.14 -14.09 -21.67
CA LEU A 239 -48.71 -14.35 -21.85
C LEU A 239 -48.41 -15.86 -21.91
N LYS A 240 -48.96 -16.66 -20.99
CA LYS A 240 -48.83 -18.12 -20.99
C LYS A 240 -49.34 -18.72 -22.30
N THR A 241 -50.55 -18.34 -22.73
CA THR A 241 -51.13 -18.82 -23.99
C THR A 241 -50.26 -18.45 -25.19
N PHE A 242 -49.73 -17.23 -25.24
CA PHE A 242 -48.79 -16.81 -26.28
C PHE A 242 -47.51 -17.67 -26.29
N ILE A 243 -46.94 -17.94 -25.11
CA ILE A 243 -45.73 -18.78 -24.99
C ILE A 243 -46.00 -20.18 -25.53
N GLU A 244 -47.12 -20.79 -25.15
CA GLU A 244 -47.48 -22.17 -25.49
C GLU A 244 -47.83 -22.36 -26.97
N THR A 245 -48.47 -21.37 -27.59
CA THR A 245 -49.06 -21.50 -28.93
C THR A 245 -48.23 -20.83 -30.04
N GLU A 246 -47.63 -19.68 -29.76
CA GLU A 246 -46.84 -18.92 -30.74
C GLU A 246 -45.34 -19.11 -30.51
N TYR A 247 -44.84 -18.72 -29.33
CA TYR A 247 -43.39 -18.61 -29.08
C TYR A 247 -42.68 -19.97 -29.07
N ARG A 248 -43.30 -21.01 -28.47
CA ARG A 248 -42.75 -22.38 -28.42
C ARG A 248 -42.37 -22.91 -29.80
N ASN A 249 -43.19 -22.64 -30.80
CA ASN A 249 -42.94 -23.11 -32.17
C ASN A 249 -41.78 -22.35 -32.82
N ALA A 250 -41.56 -21.10 -32.41
CA ALA A 250 -40.54 -20.21 -32.95
C ALA A 250 -39.19 -20.26 -32.21
N THR A 251 -39.09 -20.90 -31.04
CA THR A 251 -37.81 -21.00 -30.30
C THR A 251 -36.68 -21.57 -31.16
N ARG A 252 -35.48 -21.01 -31.00
CA ARG A 252 -34.28 -21.46 -31.72
C ARG A 252 -34.00 -22.92 -31.43
N LYS A 253 -33.41 -23.62 -32.41
CA LYS A 253 -33.09 -25.06 -32.32
C LYS A 253 -31.68 -25.34 -31.84
N SER A 254 -30.73 -24.45 -32.11
CA SER A 254 -29.36 -24.56 -31.59
C SER A 254 -29.30 -24.12 -30.13
N TYR A 255 -28.42 -24.72 -29.34
CA TYR A 255 -28.19 -24.38 -27.92
C TYR A 255 -27.39 -23.08 -27.71
N GLY A 256 -26.55 -22.68 -28.67
CA GLY A 256 -25.78 -21.44 -28.65
C GLY A 256 -26.49 -20.24 -29.26
N VAL A 257 -26.10 -19.04 -28.82
CA VAL A 257 -26.54 -17.76 -29.42
C VAL A 257 -25.78 -17.45 -30.72
N SER A 258 -24.73 -18.21 -31.05
CA SER A 258 -24.08 -18.23 -32.38
C SER A 258 -25.07 -18.43 -33.54
N SER A 259 -26.22 -19.04 -33.27
CA SER A 259 -27.28 -19.26 -34.26
C SER A 259 -28.10 -18.01 -34.61
N PHE A 260 -27.96 -16.92 -33.84
CA PHE A 260 -28.57 -15.64 -34.19
C PHE A 260 -27.92 -15.02 -35.44
N PRO A 261 -28.63 -14.14 -36.17
CA PRO A 261 -27.97 -13.25 -37.12
C PRO A 261 -26.89 -12.43 -36.41
N ARG A 262 -25.62 -12.52 -36.83
CA ARG A 262 -24.46 -11.94 -36.12
C ARG A 262 -24.26 -12.50 -34.69
N GLY A 263 -24.60 -13.77 -34.48
CA GLY A 263 -24.62 -14.40 -33.17
C GLY A 263 -23.25 -14.53 -32.49
N GLN A 264 -22.18 -14.72 -33.28
CA GLN A 264 -20.82 -14.75 -32.75
C GLN A 264 -20.38 -13.38 -32.24
N GLU A 265 -20.70 -12.31 -32.97
CA GLU A 265 -20.44 -10.93 -32.54
C GLU A 265 -21.26 -10.56 -31.31
N TYR A 266 -22.53 -10.98 -31.26
CA TYR A 266 -23.38 -10.82 -30.08
C TYR A 266 -22.78 -11.52 -28.85
N TYR A 267 -22.30 -12.76 -29.00
CA TYR A 267 -21.66 -13.48 -27.89
C TYR A 267 -20.37 -12.78 -27.43
N LYS A 268 -19.55 -12.26 -28.35
CA LYS A 268 -18.38 -11.44 -28.03
C LYS A 268 -18.77 -10.19 -27.23
N ALA A 269 -19.88 -9.54 -27.58
CA ALA A 269 -20.39 -8.40 -26.83
C ALA A 269 -20.89 -8.80 -25.41
N CYS A 270 -21.51 -9.97 -25.26
CA CYS A 270 -21.88 -10.52 -23.95
C CYS A 270 -20.64 -10.78 -23.08
N LEU A 271 -19.60 -11.41 -23.64
CA LEU A 271 -18.33 -11.60 -22.94
C LEU A 271 -17.71 -10.25 -22.53
N LYS A 272 -17.65 -9.28 -23.44
CA LYS A 272 -17.11 -7.95 -23.11
C LYS A 272 -17.88 -7.30 -21.95
N TRP A 273 -19.21 -7.42 -21.92
CA TRP A 273 -20.05 -6.90 -20.85
C TRP A 273 -19.77 -7.57 -19.50
N HIS A 274 -19.67 -8.91 -19.46
CA HIS A 274 -19.43 -9.65 -18.21
C HIS A 274 -17.99 -9.51 -17.70
N LEU A 275 -17.04 -9.54 -18.63
CA LEU A 275 -15.61 -9.66 -18.31
C LEU A 275 -14.93 -8.32 -18.15
N SER A 276 -15.49 -7.23 -18.71
CA SER A 276 -14.85 -5.90 -18.78
C SER A 276 -13.45 -5.90 -19.41
N LEU A 277 -13.14 -6.96 -20.16
CA LEU A 277 -11.85 -7.19 -20.82
C LEU A 277 -12.08 -7.39 -22.32
N ASN A 278 -11.10 -6.99 -23.11
CA ASN A 278 -11.08 -7.26 -24.54
C ASN A 278 -10.44 -8.64 -24.80
N ILE A 279 -11.15 -9.70 -24.42
CA ILE A 279 -10.72 -11.10 -24.57
C ILE A 279 -11.65 -11.83 -25.55
N THR A 280 -11.06 -12.69 -26.38
CA THR A 280 -11.79 -13.48 -27.38
C THR A 280 -12.39 -14.76 -26.77
N PRO A 281 -13.49 -15.30 -27.33
CA PRO A 281 -14.05 -16.60 -26.93
C PRO A 281 -13.01 -17.73 -26.93
N GLU A 282 -12.10 -17.72 -27.91
CA GLU A 282 -11.00 -18.68 -28.04
C GLU A 282 -10.02 -18.58 -26.86
N GLU A 283 -9.62 -17.37 -26.47
CA GLU A 283 -8.75 -17.16 -25.31
C GLU A 283 -9.42 -17.56 -24.00
N VAL A 284 -10.73 -17.27 -23.84
CA VAL A 284 -11.53 -17.73 -22.69
C VAL A 284 -11.56 -19.25 -22.62
N ASN A 285 -11.83 -19.93 -23.74
CA ASN A 285 -11.85 -21.39 -23.81
C ASN A 285 -10.47 -22.00 -23.49
N ALA A 286 -9.40 -21.46 -24.07
CA ALA A 286 -8.04 -21.92 -23.86
C ALA A 286 -7.62 -21.79 -22.39
N LYS A 287 -7.92 -20.65 -21.74
CA LYS A 287 -7.73 -20.47 -20.29
C LYS A 287 -8.52 -21.49 -19.48
N GLY A 288 -9.77 -21.78 -19.88
CA GLY A 288 -10.59 -22.83 -19.29
C GLY A 288 -9.92 -24.19 -19.31
N LEU A 289 -9.44 -24.62 -20.48
CA LEU A 289 -8.75 -25.91 -20.65
C LEU A 289 -7.46 -25.97 -19.81
N GLN A 290 -6.69 -24.88 -19.78
CA GLN A 290 -5.48 -24.78 -18.97
C GLN A 290 -5.79 -24.93 -17.48
N GLU A 291 -6.79 -24.22 -16.97
CA GLU A 291 -7.16 -24.28 -15.56
C GLU A 291 -7.79 -25.61 -15.16
N VAL A 292 -8.62 -26.21 -16.02
CA VAL A 292 -9.13 -27.58 -15.80
C VAL A 292 -7.96 -28.55 -15.64
N ASN A 293 -6.95 -28.47 -16.50
CA ASN A 293 -5.78 -29.35 -16.39
C ASN A 293 -4.97 -29.09 -15.10
N ARG A 294 -4.68 -27.83 -14.77
CA ARG A 294 -3.94 -27.47 -13.55
C ARG A 294 -4.64 -28.00 -12.30
N ILE A 295 -5.95 -27.73 -12.16
CA ILE A 295 -6.72 -28.13 -10.99
C ILE A 295 -6.85 -29.66 -10.92
N TYR A 296 -7.06 -30.32 -12.05
CA TYR A 296 -7.08 -31.79 -12.11
C TYR A 296 -5.76 -32.39 -11.60
N THR A 297 -4.61 -31.81 -11.96
CA THR A 297 -3.31 -32.23 -11.43
C THR A 297 -3.24 -32.09 -9.90
N GLU A 298 -3.71 -30.99 -9.32
CA GLU A 298 -3.77 -30.80 -7.86
C GLU A 298 -4.67 -31.84 -7.18
N MET A 299 -5.85 -32.10 -7.75
CA MET A 299 -6.78 -33.11 -7.25
C MET A 299 -6.14 -34.50 -7.24
N MET A 300 -5.41 -34.88 -8.30
CA MET A 300 -4.69 -36.15 -8.34
C MET A 300 -3.63 -36.28 -7.24
N GLN A 301 -2.98 -35.18 -6.84
CA GLN A 301 -2.05 -35.19 -5.70
C GLN A 301 -2.80 -35.42 -4.38
N VAL A 302 -3.95 -34.78 -4.18
CA VAL A 302 -4.80 -34.99 -3.00
C VAL A 302 -5.30 -36.44 -2.93
N LEU A 303 -5.73 -37.02 -4.06
CA LEU A 303 -6.10 -38.44 -4.12
C LEU A 303 -4.95 -39.36 -3.71
N GLY A 304 -3.72 -39.02 -4.09
CA GLY A 304 -2.51 -39.72 -3.66
C GLY A 304 -2.36 -39.74 -2.14
N ARG A 305 -2.60 -38.61 -1.47
CA ARG A 305 -2.56 -38.49 0.01
C ARG A 305 -3.69 -39.26 0.70
N LEU A 306 -4.88 -39.27 0.10
CA LEU A 306 -6.02 -40.07 0.56
C LEU A 306 -5.86 -41.58 0.29
N GLY A 307 -4.82 -41.99 -0.43
CA GLY A 307 -4.58 -43.39 -0.79
C GLY A 307 -5.57 -43.96 -1.82
N PHE A 308 -6.38 -43.11 -2.46
CA PHE A 308 -7.36 -43.55 -3.45
C PHE A 308 -6.67 -43.96 -4.76
N LYS A 309 -7.06 -45.10 -5.33
CA LYS A 309 -6.56 -45.60 -6.61
C LYS A 309 -7.66 -45.46 -7.65
N GLY A 310 -7.49 -44.53 -8.58
CA GLY A 310 -8.47 -44.25 -9.64
C GLY A 310 -8.43 -42.80 -10.10
N SER A 311 -9.41 -42.43 -10.92
CA SER A 311 -9.65 -41.07 -11.41
C SER A 311 -10.43 -40.21 -10.42
N VAL A 312 -10.41 -38.90 -10.62
CA VAL A 312 -11.25 -37.93 -9.89
C VAL A 312 -12.74 -38.27 -10.02
N LYS A 313 -13.19 -38.67 -11.20
CA LYS A 313 -14.58 -39.08 -11.46
C LYS A 313 -15.00 -40.26 -10.59
N GLU A 314 -14.15 -41.30 -10.51
CA GLU A 314 -14.40 -42.48 -9.68
C GLU A 314 -14.37 -42.13 -8.19
N PHE A 315 -13.46 -41.26 -7.76
CA PHE A 315 -13.41 -40.77 -6.39
C PHE A 315 -14.71 -40.06 -5.99
N PHE A 316 -15.17 -39.09 -6.78
CA PHE A 316 -16.40 -38.38 -6.46
C PHE A 316 -17.63 -39.27 -6.50
N ALA A 317 -17.71 -40.21 -7.44
CA ALA A 317 -18.77 -41.21 -7.44
C ALA A 317 -18.78 -42.04 -6.13
N SER A 318 -17.61 -42.35 -5.57
CA SER A 318 -17.49 -43.13 -4.33
C SER A 318 -17.95 -42.38 -3.08
N ILE A 319 -17.78 -41.06 -3.02
CA ILE A 319 -18.12 -40.25 -1.83
C ILE A 319 -19.49 -39.56 -1.92
N ARG A 320 -20.09 -39.48 -3.12
CA ARG A 320 -21.33 -38.71 -3.37
C ARG A 320 -22.51 -39.10 -2.47
N ASN A 321 -22.68 -40.40 -2.21
CA ASN A 321 -23.75 -40.92 -1.37
C ASN A 321 -23.24 -41.44 -0.01
N ASP A 322 -22.02 -41.09 0.37
CA ASP A 322 -21.47 -41.53 1.64
C ASP A 322 -22.10 -40.74 2.79
N SER A 323 -22.82 -41.45 3.65
CA SER A 323 -23.53 -40.88 4.80
C SER A 323 -22.64 -40.10 5.77
N ARG A 324 -21.30 -40.27 5.72
CA ARG A 324 -20.34 -39.49 6.51
C ARG A 324 -20.33 -38.01 6.14
N PHE A 325 -20.72 -37.66 4.90
CA PHE A 325 -20.65 -36.29 4.39
C PHE A 325 -22.02 -35.62 4.24
N ILE A 326 -23.11 -36.29 4.60
CA ILE A 326 -24.48 -35.79 4.41
C ILE A 326 -25.10 -35.50 5.78
N LEU A 327 -25.46 -34.23 6.01
CA LEU A 327 -26.18 -33.81 7.21
C LEU A 327 -27.68 -34.13 7.08
N LYS A 328 -28.30 -34.57 8.18
CA LYS A 328 -29.65 -35.19 8.14
C LYS A 328 -30.80 -34.24 8.45
N SER A 329 -30.54 -33.01 8.89
CA SER A 329 -31.60 -32.04 9.18
C SER A 329 -31.24 -30.61 8.73
N PRO A 330 -32.24 -29.78 8.41
CA PRO A 330 -32.04 -28.35 8.14
C PRO A 330 -31.23 -27.64 9.22
N GLU A 331 -31.51 -27.91 10.49
CA GLU A 331 -30.84 -27.28 11.63
C GLU A 331 -29.36 -27.64 11.67
N ALA A 332 -29.01 -28.89 11.37
CA ALA A 332 -27.62 -29.34 11.32
C ALA A 332 -26.83 -28.65 10.19
N ILE A 333 -27.46 -28.42 9.03
CA ILE A 333 -26.86 -27.70 7.91
C ILE A 333 -26.56 -26.25 8.30
N ILE A 334 -27.54 -25.55 8.86
CA ILE A 334 -27.40 -24.16 9.30
C ILE A 334 -26.31 -24.05 10.38
N GLN A 335 -26.35 -24.89 11.41
CA GLN A 335 -25.34 -24.90 12.47
C GLN A 335 -23.92 -25.19 11.95
N ARG A 336 -23.78 -26.06 10.94
CA ARG A 336 -22.46 -26.34 10.36
C ARG A 336 -21.91 -25.12 9.63
N PHE A 337 -22.72 -24.41 8.86
CA PHE A 337 -22.31 -23.15 8.22
C PHE A 337 -21.93 -22.08 9.25
N GLU A 338 -22.76 -21.89 10.29
CA GLU A 338 -22.50 -20.94 11.36
C GLU A 338 -21.20 -21.26 12.12
N SER A 339 -20.92 -22.54 12.39
CA SER A 339 -19.67 -22.97 13.04
C SER A 339 -18.45 -22.68 12.16
N ILE A 340 -18.50 -22.94 10.85
CA ILE A 340 -17.38 -22.61 9.95
C ILE A 340 -17.11 -21.09 9.97
N ILE A 341 -18.16 -20.27 9.85
CA ILE A 341 -18.05 -18.80 9.86
C ILE A 341 -17.43 -18.31 11.17
N ASN A 342 -18.00 -18.71 12.31
CA ASN A 342 -17.65 -18.16 13.62
C ASN A 342 -16.36 -18.75 14.21
N ASP A 343 -16.12 -20.04 14.01
CA ASP A 343 -15.06 -20.77 14.71
C ASP A 343 -13.79 -20.88 13.86
N ARG A 344 -13.91 -20.88 12.52
CA ARG A 344 -12.77 -21.08 11.61
C ARG A 344 -12.35 -19.79 10.91
N VAL A 345 -13.30 -19.06 10.32
CA VAL A 345 -13.01 -17.92 9.43
C VAL A 345 -12.77 -16.63 10.21
N ARG A 346 -13.79 -16.17 10.97
CA ARG A 346 -13.76 -14.87 11.65
C ARG A 346 -12.52 -14.62 12.53
N PRO A 347 -12.03 -15.59 13.33
CA PRO A 347 -10.84 -15.38 14.15
C PRO A 347 -9.56 -15.09 13.35
N LYS A 348 -9.56 -15.35 12.03
CA LYS A 348 -8.39 -15.23 11.16
C LYS A 348 -8.47 -14.05 10.18
N LEU A 349 -9.64 -13.40 10.04
CA LEU A 349 -9.84 -12.32 9.05
C LEU A 349 -8.88 -11.14 9.25
N SER A 350 -8.57 -10.74 10.48
CA SER A 350 -7.68 -9.60 10.75
C SER A 350 -6.23 -9.83 10.31
N LYS A 351 -5.86 -11.04 9.89
CA LYS A 351 -4.56 -11.32 9.26
C LYS A 351 -4.52 -10.88 7.80
N PHE A 352 -5.67 -10.80 7.14
CA PHE A 352 -5.81 -10.54 5.70
C PHE A 352 -6.57 -9.25 5.37
N PHE A 353 -7.22 -8.61 6.35
CA PHE A 353 -8.13 -7.49 6.10
C PHE A 353 -7.96 -6.38 7.14
N LYS A 354 -7.83 -5.13 6.68
CA LYS A 354 -7.83 -3.90 7.51
C LYS A 354 -9.22 -3.27 7.55
N ASN A 355 -9.57 -2.63 8.66
CA ASN A 355 -10.81 -1.84 8.79
C ASN A 355 -12.11 -2.63 8.53
N ILE A 356 -12.16 -3.91 8.93
CA ILE A 356 -13.32 -4.78 8.73
C ILE A 356 -14.58 -4.12 9.34
N PRO A 357 -15.62 -3.80 8.53
CA PRO A 357 -16.84 -3.18 9.03
C PRO A 357 -17.61 -4.08 10.00
N ASN A 358 -18.25 -3.48 11.01
CA ASN A 358 -19.01 -4.22 12.03
C ASN A 358 -20.44 -4.55 11.55
N ASN A 359 -20.56 -5.32 10.48
CA ASN A 359 -21.81 -5.92 10.01
C ASN A 359 -21.62 -7.44 9.96
N ARG A 360 -22.55 -8.20 10.53
CA ARG A 360 -22.43 -9.66 10.66
C ARG A 360 -23.36 -10.35 9.68
N VAL A 361 -22.84 -11.37 8.99
CA VAL A 361 -23.67 -12.34 8.27
C VAL A 361 -24.40 -13.27 9.23
N VAL A 362 -25.65 -13.59 8.89
CA VAL A 362 -26.46 -14.64 9.52
C VAL A 362 -26.83 -15.71 8.49
N VAL A 363 -26.97 -16.97 8.92
CA VAL A 363 -27.35 -18.07 8.02
C VAL A 363 -28.85 -18.36 8.18
N LYS A 364 -29.58 -18.49 7.07
CA LYS A 364 -31.01 -18.81 7.09
C LYS A 364 -31.37 -19.90 6.06
N PRO A 365 -32.44 -20.69 6.29
CA PRO A 365 -32.98 -21.56 5.27
C PRO A 365 -33.47 -20.78 4.05
N MET A 366 -33.16 -21.27 2.85
CA MET A 366 -33.68 -20.72 1.60
C MET A 366 -35.21 -20.87 1.53
N PRO A 367 -35.96 -19.82 1.16
CA PRO A 367 -37.43 -19.85 1.15
C PRO A 367 -38.03 -20.67 0.00
N TYR A 368 -37.27 -20.90 -1.07
CA TYR A 368 -37.62 -21.70 -2.25
C TYR A 368 -36.60 -22.81 -2.50
N ASP A 369 -36.86 -23.67 -3.48
CA ASP A 369 -35.89 -24.68 -3.92
C ASP A 369 -34.96 -24.07 -4.98
N GLY A 370 -33.70 -23.81 -4.60
CA GLY A 370 -32.74 -23.04 -5.39
C GLY A 370 -31.30 -23.56 -5.27
N PRO A 371 -30.26 -22.77 -5.60
CA PRO A 371 -28.87 -23.22 -5.53
C PRO A 371 -28.47 -23.64 -4.11
N GLY A 372 -27.33 -24.33 -3.95
CA GLY A 372 -26.85 -24.80 -2.64
C GLY A 372 -26.74 -23.70 -1.58
N GLY A 373 -26.40 -22.48 -2.02
CA GLY A 373 -26.29 -21.27 -1.21
C GLY A 373 -26.47 -19.99 -2.04
N THR A 374 -26.84 -18.88 -1.40
CA THR A 374 -26.78 -17.52 -1.98
C THR A 374 -26.72 -16.46 -0.90
N TYR A 375 -25.98 -15.38 -1.15
CA TYR A 375 -25.90 -14.21 -0.28
C TYR A 375 -26.94 -13.13 -0.63
N SER A 376 -27.47 -12.47 0.40
CA SER A 376 -28.36 -11.32 0.31
C SER A 376 -27.86 -10.17 1.19
N PHE A 377 -27.81 -8.97 0.63
CA PHE A 377 -27.18 -7.80 1.25
C PHE A 377 -27.92 -7.26 2.49
N GLY A 378 -27.13 -6.87 3.49
CA GLY A 378 -27.59 -6.13 4.67
C GLY A 378 -27.88 -4.66 4.36
N SER A 379 -28.44 -3.93 5.33
CA SER A 379 -28.59 -2.48 5.21
C SER A 379 -27.26 -1.75 5.48
N PRO A 380 -26.99 -0.61 4.83
CA PRO A 380 -25.75 0.15 5.02
C PRO A 380 -25.52 0.63 6.47
N ASP A 381 -26.59 0.82 7.24
CA ASP A 381 -26.54 1.23 8.65
C ASP A 381 -26.41 0.05 9.64
N GLY A 382 -26.35 -1.19 9.14
CA GLY A 382 -26.23 -2.41 9.95
C GLY A 382 -27.51 -2.83 10.70
N THR A 383 -28.65 -2.15 10.53
CA THR A 383 -29.93 -2.52 11.17
C THR A 383 -30.51 -3.82 10.61
N ARG A 384 -30.19 -4.17 9.35
CA ARG A 384 -30.46 -5.47 8.74
C ARG A 384 -29.13 -6.18 8.44
N PRO A 385 -28.85 -7.35 9.03
CA PRO A 385 -27.64 -8.10 8.72
C PRO A 385 -27.68 -8.65 7.28
N GLY A 386 -26.50 -8.88 6.69
CA GLY A 386 -26.39 -9.71 5.50
C GLY A 386 -26.85 -11.15 5.79
N VAL A 387 -27.47 -11.80 4.82
CA VAL A 387 -28.02 -13.15 4.98
C VAL A 387 -27.39 -14.12 3.99
N PHE A 388 -26.77 -15.17 4.50
CA PHE A 388 -26.41 -16.34 3.72
C PHE A 388 -27.58 -17.34 3.75
N TYR A 389 -28.32 -17.44 2.64
CA TYR A 389 -29.39 -18.41 2.48
C TYR A 389 -28.83 -19.77 2.05
N ALA A 390 -28.98 -20.79 2.88
CA ALA A 390 -28.57 -22.17 2.59
C ALA A 390 -29.76 -23.00 2.13
N ASN A 391 -29.60 -23.79 1.06
CA ASN A 391 -30.62 -24.76 0.65
C ASN A 391 -30.60 -25.98 1.57
N VAL A 392 -31.62 -26.09 2.42
CA VAL A 392 -31.81 -27.19 3.37
C VAL A 392 -32.78 -28.26 2.86
N ARG A 393 -33.42 -28.04 1.70
CA ARG A 393 -34.40 -28.97 1.10
C ARG A 393 -33.74 -30.12 0.35
N ARG A 394 -32.49 -29.91 -0.09
CA ARG A 394 -31.62 -30.88 -0.76
C ARG A 394 -30.31 -31.05 0.01
N PRO A 395 -30.30 -31.75 1.16
CA PRO A 395 -29.09 -31.91 1.98
C PRO A 395 -27.89 -32.50 1.23
N GLU A 396 -28.14 -33.33 0.23
CA GLU A 396 -27.15 -33.93 -0.67
C GLU A 396 -26.42 -32.93 -1.57
N ASP A 397 -26.99 -31.74 -1.81
CA ASP A 397 -26.33 -30.65 -2.55
C ASP A 397 -25.31 -29.89 -1.69
N ASN A 398 -25.35 -30.08 -0.37
CA ASN A 398 -24.49 -29.41 0.59
C ASN A 398 -23.66 -30.44 1.41
N PRO A 399 -22.85 -31.30 0.76
CA PRO A 399 -22.03 -32.24 1.50
C PRO A 399 -20.97 -31.49 2.33
N THR A 400 -20.62 -32.02 3.50
CA THR A 400 -19.78 -31.31 4.48
C THR A 400 -18.41 -30.91 3.95
N TYR A 401 -17.87 -31.63 2.96
CA TYR A 401 -16.59 -31.30 2.33
C TYR A 401 -16.67 -30.07 1.40
N ASN A 402 -17.85 -29.70 0.89
CA ASN A 402 -18.04 -28.50 0.07
C ASN A 402 -18.37 -27.25 0.89
N MET A 403 -18.91 -27.44 2.11
CA MET A 403 -19.40 -26.35 2.94
C MET A 403 -18.37 -25.25 3.24
N PRO A 404 -17.07 -25.55 3.53
CA PRO A 404 -16.10 -24.48 3.80
C PRO A 404 -15.85 -23.56 2.61
N ALA A 405 -15.76 -24.11 1.40
CA ALA A 405 -15.56 -23.31 0.19
C ALA A 405 -16.79 -22.42 -0.06
N LEU A 406 -18.00 -22.97 0.12
CA LEU A 406 -19.23 -22.20 -0.01
C LEU A 406 -19.34 -21.07 1.03
N VAL A 407 -18.86 -21.28 2.27
CA VAL A 407 -18.78 -20.21 3.28
C VAL A 407 -17.84 -19.10 2.83
N LEU A 408 -16.65 -19.44 2.35
CA LEU A 408 -15.68 -18.45 1.89
C LEU A 408 -16.20 -17.68 0.66
N HIS A 409 -17.09 -18.28 -0.13
CA HIS A 409 -17.72 -17.66 -1.29
C HIS A 409 -18.88 -16.71 -0.93
N GLU A 410 -19.88 -17.19 -0.19
CA GLU A 410 -21.13 -16.45 0.07
C GLU A 410 -21.03 -15.53 1.30
N ALA A 411 -20.20 -15.88 2.27
CA ALA A 411 -20.09 -15.20 3.55
C ALA A 411 -18.73 -14.48 3.65
N ASP A 412 -17.97 -14.75 4.72
CA ASP A 412 -16.67 -14.16 4.95
C ASP A 412 -15.57 -15.07 4.36
N PRO A 413 -14.55 -14.56 3.62
CA PRO A 413 -14.35 -13.18 3.18
C PRO A 413 -14.92 -12.87 1.77
N GLY A 414 -15.82 -13.70 1.23
CA GLY A 414 -16.41 -13.53 -0.11
C GLY A 414 -17.44 -12.40 -0.21
N HIS A 415 -18.64 -12.70 -0.73
CA HIS A 415 -19.67 -11.71 -1.05
C HIS A 415 -20.05 -10.82 0.14
N HIS A 416 -20.28 -11.40 1.32
CA HIS A 416 -20.64 -10.59 2.50
C HIS A 416 -19.57 -9.54 2.81
N LEU A 417 -18.29 -9.94 2.86
CA LEU A 417 -17.22 -9.02 3.22
C LEU A 417 -17.05 -7.94 2.14
N GLN A 418 -17.07 -8.32 0.85
CA GLN A 418 -16.95 -7.38 -0.27
C GLN A 418 -18.07 -6.33 -0.27
N ASP A 419 -19.31 -6.72 0.00
CA ASP A 419 -20.43 -5.79 0.04
C ASP A 419 -20.35 -4.83 1.24
N ILE A 420 -19.97 -5.31 2.43
CA ILE A 420 -19.92 -4.44 3.60
C ILE A 420 -18.78 -3.42 3.50
N TYR A 421 -17.67 -3.74 2.83
CA TYR A 421 -16.62 -2.76 2.52
C TYR A 421 -17.17 -1.66 1.60
N ALA A 422 -17.84 -2.03 0.51
CA ALA A 422 -18.44 -1.07 -0.41
C ALA A 422 -19.45 -0.14 0.30
N GLN A 423 -20.29 -0.69 1.17
CA GLN A 423 -21.27 0.09 1.93
C GLN A 423 -20.61 1.04 2.92
N ALA A 424 -19.58 0.57 3.64
CA ALA A 424 -18.85 1.33 4.66
C ALA A 424 -17.91 2.40 4.07
N ALA A 425 -17.51 2.26 2.80
CA ALA A 425 -16.60 3.19 2.13
C ALA A 425 -17.11 4.65 2.22
N THR A 426 -16.25 5.56 2.64
CA THR A 426 -16.56 7.00 2.69
C THR A 426 -15.96 7.68 1.46
N GLY A 427 -16.54 8.80 1.00
CA GLY A 427 -15.97 9.50 -0.16
C GLY A 427 -16.37 8.94 -1.53
N ILE A 428 -17.16 7.87 -1.63
CA ILE A 428 -17.68 7.34 -2.91
C ILE A 428 -19.20 7.56 -3.12
N PRO A 429 -19.71 7.72 -4.36
CA PRO A 429 -21.15 7.84 -4.66
C PRO A 429 -22.00 6.58 -4.48
N MET A 430 -23.32 6.76 -4.34
CA MET A 430 -24.27 5.67 -4.09
C MET A 430 -24.34 4.61 -5.20
N PHE A 431 -24.14 4.98 -6.46
CA PHE A 431 -24.19 4.02 -7.57
C PHE A 431 -23.06 2.98 -7.53
N GLN A 432 -21.96 3.26 -6.81
CA GLN A 432 -20.87 2.30 -6.59
C GLN A 432 -21.13 1.42 -5.37
N LYS A 433 -21.85 1.95 -4.37
CA LYS A 433 -22.20 1.24 -3.14
C LYS A 433 -23.30 0.21 -3.35
N VAL A 434 -24.19 0.47 -4.31
CA VAL A 434 -25.39 -0.35 -4.55
C VAL A 434 -25.61 -0.52 -6.03
N ILE A 435 -25.63 -1.77 -6.48
CA ILE A 435 -25.66 -2.14 -7.90
C ILE A 435 -26.88 -3.03 -8.17
N ASP A 436 -27.55 -2.78 -9.28
CA ASP A 436 -28.64 -3.64 -9.76
C ASP A 436 -28.04 -4.90 -10.42
N TYR A 437 -28.29 -6.06 -9.82
CA TYR A 437 -27.85 -7.36 -10.30
C TYR A 437 -28.97 -8.17 -10.98
N THR A 438 -30.08 -7.52 -11.34
CA THR A 438 -31.25 -8.19 -11.95
C THR A 438 -31.26 -8.08 -13.49
N LYS A 439 -32.11 -8.88 -14.16
CA LYS A 439 -32.46 -8.75 -15.60
C LYS A 439 -31.31 -9.07 -16.59
N TYR A 440 -30.68 -10.24 -16.42
CA TYR A 440 -29.63 -10.74 -17.31
C TYR A 440 -30.09 -10.97 -18.75
N PHE A 441 -31.39 -11.18 -19.00
CA PHE A 441 -31.91 -11.27 -20.37
C PHE A 441 -31.63 -10.02 -21.20
N THR A 442 -31.36 -8.86 -20.58
CA THR A 442 -31.08 -7.61 -21.31
C THR A 442 -29.64 -7.49 -21.80
N ILE A 443 -28.74 -8.40 -21.43
CA ILE A 443 -27.31 -8.31 -21.76
C ILE A 443 -27.10 -8.45 -23.28
N PRO A 444 -26.21 -7.65 -23.90
CA PRO A 444 -25.30 -6.66 -23.29
C PRO A 444 -25.88 -5.24 -23.13
N LEU A 445 -27.19 -5.03 -23.27
CA LEU A 445 -27.90 -3.75 -23.07
C LEU A 445 -28.38 -3.57 -21.62
N HIS A 446 -27.45 -3.62 -20.67
CA HIS A 446 -27.71 -3.32 -19.26
C HIS A 446 -26.55 -2.53 -18.65
N PHE A 447 -26.79 -1.83 -17.55
CA PHE A 447 -25.69 -1.21 -16.79
C PHE A 447 -24.85 -2.33 -16.16
N PRO A 448 -23.52 -2.32 -16.29
CA PRO A 448 -22.70 -3.42 -15.85
C PRO A 448 -22.79 -3.65 -14.33
N TYR A 449 -23.01 -4.89 -13.93
CA TYR A 449 -22.84 -5.35 -12.54
C TYR A 449 -21.37 -5.63 -12.21
N TYR A 450 -20.50 -5.65 -13.22
CA TYR A 450 -19.11 -6.11 -13.11
C TYR A 450 -19.02 -7.53 -12.56
N THR A 451 -19.75 -8.47 -13.18
CA THR A 451 -19.83 -9.88 -12.76
C THR A 451 -18.45 -10.49 -12.51
N SER A 452 -17.46 -10.22 -13.37
CA SER A 452 -16.12 -10.74 -13.17
C SER A 452 -15.41 -10.20 -11.94
N TYR A 453 -15.65 -8.95 -11.54
CA TYR A 453 -15.10 -8.44 -10.28
C TYR A 453 -15.75 -9.19 -9.11
N THR A 454 -17.08 -9.21 -9.04
CA THR A 454 -17.81 -9.72 -7.87
C THR A 454 -17.61 -11.22 -7.69
N GLU A 455 -17.82 -11.99 -8.76
CA GLU A 455 -17.68 -13.44 -8.72
C GLU A 455 -16.21 -13.89 -8.69
N GLY A 456 -15.34 -13.08 -9.30
CA GLY A 456 -13.89 -13.28 -9.22
C GLY A 456 -13.36 -13.09 -7.80
N TRP A 457 -13.86 -12.09 -7.07
CA TRP A 457 -13.53 -11.88 -5.66
C TRP A 457 -13.95 -13.08 -4.81
N ALA A 458 -15.21 -13.52 -4.92
CA ALA A 458 -15.72 -14.64 -4.14
C ALA A 458 -14.94 -15.94 -4.43
N LEU A 459 -14.60 -16.20 -5.69
CA LEU A 459 -13.77 -17.36 -6.04
C LEU A 459 -12.30 -17.21 -5.59
N TYR A 460 -11.74 -16.00 -5.61
CA TYR A 460 -10.43 -15.72 -5.02
C TYR A 460 -10.43 -15.96 -3.50
N ALA A 461 -11.50 -15.56 -2.81
CA ALA A 461 -11.69 -15.78 -1.38
C ALA A 461 -11.69 -17.27 -0.99
N GLU A 462 -12.25 -18.15 -1.84
CA GLU A 462 -12.16 -19.61 -1.64
C GLU A 462 -10.69 -20.09 -1.59
N SER A 463 -9.82 -19.51 -2.42
CA SER A 463 -8.40 -19.88 -2.47
C SER A 463 -7.62 -19.44 -1.22
N LEU A 464 -8.08 -18.39 -0.52
CA LEU A 464 -7.48 -17.96 0.74
C LEU A 464 -7.69 -18.97 1.88
N GLY A 465 -8.60 -19.94 1.73
CA GLY A 465 -8.86 -20.97 2.73
C GLY A 465 -7.73 -22.01 2.87
N GLU A 466 -6.76 -22.03 1.95
CA GLU A 466 -5.66 -23.00 1.96
C GLU A 466 -4.72 -22.86 3.16
N LYS A 467 -3.94 -23.92 3.42
CA LYS A 467 -3.16 -24.14 4.64
C LYS A 467 -2.10 -23.07 4.91
N ASP A 468 -1.47 -22.56 3.86
CA ASP A 468 -0.46 -21.49 3.89
C ASP A 468 -1.08 -20.09 4.04
N GLN A 469 -2.41 -19.99 4.02
CA GLN A 469 -3.15 -18.73 4.08
C GLN A 469 -4.02 -18.67 5.36
N LEU A 470 -5.34 -18.89 5.25
CA LEU A 470 -6.26 -18.89 6.39
C LEU A 470 -6.40 -20.27 7.05
N ASP A 471 -5.92 -21.36 6.46
CA ASP A 471 -5.99 -22.72 7.04
C ASP A 471 -7.42 -23.10 7.50
N ILE A 472 -8.37 -23.01 6.56
CA ILE A 472 -9.81 -23.24 6.81
C ILE A 472 -10.20 -24.68 6.47
N TYR A 473 -9.61 -25.25 5.43
CA TYR A 473 -9.82 -26.64 5.02
C TYR A 473 -9.06 -27.58 5.96
N GLN A 474 -9.79 -28.34 6.79
CA GLN A 474 -9.21 -29.13 7.87
C GLN A 474 -8.65 -30.49 7.44
N ASP A 475 -9.12 -31.01 6.31
CA ASP A 475 -8.69 -32.29 5.78
C ASP A 475 -8.68 -32.30 4.25
N ASP A 476 -8.12 -33.38 3.70
CA ASP A 476 -8.00 -33.58 2.25
C ASP A 476 -9.37 -33.73 1.55
N TYR A 477 -10.45 -34.06 2.28
CA TYR A 477 -11.81 -34.08 1.69
C TYR A 477 -12.34 -32.66 1.51
N GLU A 478 -12.23 -31.79 2.53
CA GLU A 478 -12.59 -30.37 2.43
C GLU A 478 -11.74 -29.67 1.35
N LEU A 479 -10.45 -29.99 1.23
CA LEU A 479 -9.59 -29.47 0.16
C LEU A 479 -10.04 -29.99 -1.23
N MET A 480 -10.44 -31.26 -1.33
CA MET A 480 -11.03 -31.78 -2.57
C MET A 480 -12.36 -31.11 -2.91
N GLY A 481 -13.17 -30.74 -1.91
CA GLY A 481 -14.39 -29.96 -2.09
C GLY A 481 -14.11 -28.58 -2.69
N ARG A 482 -13.12 -27.86 -2.16
CA ARG A 482 -12.61 -26.61 -2.77
C ARG A 482 -12.17 -26.81 -4.22
N TYR A 483 -11.34 -27.83 -4.51
CA TYR A 483 -10.92 -28.08 -5.89
C TYR A 483 -12.10 -28.48 -6.80
N SER A 484 -13.08 -29.21 -6.30
CA SER A 484 -14.32 -29.49 -7.04
C SER A 484 -15.08 -28.21 -7.37
N PHE A 485 -15.11 -27.24 -6.45
CA PHE A 485 -15.74 -25.95 -6.66
C PHE A 485 -14.96 -25.12 -7.68
N GLU A 486 -13.63 -25.06 -7.56
CA GLU A 486 -12.78 -24.32 -8.48
C GLU A 486 -12.83 -24.89 -9.91
N ILE A 487 -12.69 -26.22 -10.06
CA ILE A 487 -12.70 -26.86 -11.38
C ILE A 487 -14.07 -26.75 -12.05
N PHE A 488 -15.16 -26.71 -11.26
CA PHE A 488 -16.50 -26.43 -11.77
C PHE A 488 -16.56 -25.03 -12.43
N ARG A 489 -15.96 -24.00 -11.81
CA ARG A 489 -15.86 -22.65 -12.44
C ARG A 489 -14.86 -22.62 -13.60
N ALA A 490 -13.81 -23.44 -13.59
CA ALA A 490 -12.91 -23.57 -14.75
C ALA A 490 -13.63 -24.22 -15.95
N CYS A 491 -14.42 -25.28 -15.71
CA CYS A 491 -15.24 -25.91 -16.73
C CYS A 491 -16.26 -24.92 -17.34
N ARG A 492 -16.80 -23.97 -16.57
CA ARG A 492 -17.70 -22.91 -17.08
C ARG A 492 -17.09 -22.13 -18.26
N LEU A 493 -15.79 -21.85 -18.23
CA LEU A 493 -15.10 -21.20 -19.36
C LEU A 493 -15.19 -22.04 -20.64
N VAL A 494 -15.00 -23.35 -20.51
CA VAL A 494 -14.99 -24.30 -21.62
C VAL A 494 -16.40 -24.56 -22.15
N VAL A 495 -17.37 -24.80 -21.26
CA VAL A 495 -18.73 -25.18 -21.68
C VAL A 495 -19.54 -24.00 -22.19
N ASP A 496 -19.40 -22.80 -21.63
CA ASP A 496 -20.13 -21.62 -22.09
C ASP A 496 -19.67 -21.22 -23.51
N THR A 497 -18.34 -21.10 -23.71
CA THR A 497 -17.77 -20.88 -25.06
C THR A 497 -18.05 -22.05 -26.00
N GLY A 498 -18.02 -23.28 -25.47
CA GLY A 498 -18.42 -24.50 -26.16
C GLY A 498 -19.82 -24.36 -26.76
N LEU A 499 -20.81 -24.02 -25.94
CA LEU A 499 -22.21 -23.87 -26.34
C LEU A 499 -22.41 -22.70 -27.31
N HIS A 500 -21.88 -21.52 -26.98
CA HIS A 500 -22.23 -20.28 -27.69
C HIS A 500 -21.33 -19.90 -28.86
N TYR A 501 -20.14 -20.49 -28.96
CA TYR A 501 -19.17 -20.16 -30.02
C TYR A 501 -18.74 -21.39 -30.83
N PHE A 502 -18.43 -22.51 -30.14
CA PHE A 502 -17.99 -23.75 -30.79
C PHE A 502 -19.12 -24.74 -31.10
N ASN A 503 -20.38 -24.34 -30.88
CA ASN A 503 -21.59 -25.09 -31.20
C ASN A 503 -21.67 -26.49 -30.55
N TRP A 504 -21.17 -26.64 -29.33
CA TRP A 504 -21.35 -27.85 -28.54
C TRP A 504 -22.84 -28.15 -28.29
N THR A 505 -23.13 -29.43 -28.10
CA THR A 505 -24.45 -29.88 -27.66
C THR A 505 -24.58 -29.79 -26.14
N ARG A 506 -25.82 -29.73 -25.64
CA ARG A 506 -26.13 -29.82 -24.20
C ARG A 506 -25.47 -31.05 -23.56
N ASP A 507 -25.58 -32.23 -24.19
CA ASP A 507 -25.03 -33.48 -23.65
C ASP A 507 -23.49 -33.45 -23.60
N SER A 508 -22.83 -32.90 -24.62
CA SER A 508 -21.37 -32.71 -24.60
C SER A 508 -20.93 -31.83 -23.42
N ALA A 509 -21.66 -30.75 -23.14
CA ALA A 509 -21.37 -29.87 -22.02
C ALA A 509 -21.59 -30.56 -20.65
N ILE A 510 -22.67 -31.33 -20.51
CA ILE A 510 -22.97 -32.12 -19.29
C ILE A 510 -21.88 -33.16 -19.04
N GLU A 511 -21.55 -33.97 -20.04
CA GLU A 511 -20.53 -35.03 -19.91
C GLU A 511 -19.15 -34.45 -19.59
N TYR A 512 -18.81 -33.29 -20.17
CA TYR A 512 -17.57 -32.61 -19.86
C TYR A 512 -17.47 -32.27 -18.36
N MET A 513 -18.49 -31.64 -17.77
CA MET A 513 -18.46 -31.28 -16.34
C MET A 513 -18.53 -32.50 -15.39
N LEU A 514 -19.24 -33.56 -15.78
CA LEU A 514 -19.33 -34.80 -15.01
C LEU A 514 -18.00 -35.56 -14.89
N ASN A 515 -17.04 -35.30 -15.79
CA ASN A 515 -15.72 -35.94 -15.72
C ASN A 515 -14.81 -35.33 -14.64
N TYR A 516 -15.10 -34.11 -14.17
CA TYR A 516 -14.19 -33.35 -13.32
C TYR A 516 -14.75 -32.96 -11.96
N THR A 517 -16.07 -32.99 -11.78
CA THR A 517 -16.73 -32.37 -10.60
C THR A 517 -17.46 -33.37 -9.71
N SER A 518 -17.67 -33.00 -8.44
CA SER A 518 -18.41 -33.82 -7.46
C SER A 518 -19.93 -33.75 -7.63
N PHE A 519 -20.44 -32.72 -8.31
CA PHE A 519 -21.87 -32.44 -8.47
C PHE A 519 -22.64 -33.59 -9.13
N THR A 520 -23.93 -33.69 -8.79
CA THR A 520 -24.85 -34.66 -9.39
C THR A 520 -25.13 -34.28 -10.85
N ARG A 521 -25.61 -35.24 -11.64
CA ARG A 521 -26.08 -34.97 -13.01
C ARG A 521 -27.17 -33.91 -13.01
N ASP A 522 -28.17 -34.04 -12.14
CA ASP A 522 -29.29 -33.11 -12.05
C ASP A 522 -28.82 -31.67 -11.78
N SER A 523 -27.86 -31.48 -10.86
CA SER A 523 -27.30 -30.16 -10.57
C SER A 523 -26.50 -29.59 -11.76
N ILE A 524 -25.75 -30.42 -12.49
CA ILE A 524 -25.05 -29.98 -13.72
C ILE A 524 -26.03 -29.65 -14.84
N GLU A 525 -27.11 -30.41 -15.00
CA GLU A 525 -28.12 -30.15 -16.01
C GLU A 525 -28.80 -28.79 -15.82
N ILE A 526 -29.13 -28.45 -14.57
CA ILE A 526 -29.65 -27.12 -14.21
C ILE A 526 -28.68 -26.01 -14.62
N GLU A 527 -27.39 -26.21 -14.36
CA GLU A 527 -26.36 -25.24 -14.66
C GLU A 527 -26.11 -25.09 -16.17
N ILE A 528 -26.09 -26.18 -16.95
CA ILE A 528 -26.00 -26.10 -18.41
C ILE A 528 -27.23 -25.39 -18.99
N ASP A 529 -28.43 -25.66 -18.47
CA ASP A 529 -29.66 -24.96 -18.89
C ASP A 529 -29.58 -23.46 -18.57
N ARG A 530 -28.95 -23.09 -17.46
CA ARG A 530 -28.63 -21.69 -17.13
C ARG A 530 -27.65 -21.09 -18.12
N TYR A 531 -26.56 -21.77 -18.48
CA TYR A 531 -25.57 -21.22 -19.41
C TYR A 531 -26.17 -21.00 -20.80
N ILE A 532 -27.00 -21.94 -21.29
CA ILE A 532 -27.79 -21.77 -22.53
C ILE A 532 -28.65 -20.51 -22.50
N THR A 533 -29.11 -20.10 -21.32
CA THR A 533 -30.03 -18.98 -21.09
C THR A 533 -29.31 -17.65 -20.88
N TRP A 534 -28.19 -17.63 -20.14
CA TRP A 534 -27.39 -16.45 -19.82
C TRP A 534 -25.98 -16.53 -20.44
N PRO A 535 -25.84 -16.16 -21.73
CA PRO A 535 -24.58 -16.34 -22.46
C PRO A 535 -23.45 -15.50 -21.86
N GLY A 536 -22.31 -16.14 -21.55
CA GLY A 536 -21.09 -15.47 -21.11
C GLY A 536 -20.98 -15.26 -19.61
N GLN A 537 -22.10 -15.24 -18.87
CA GLN A 537 -22.12 -14.98 -17.43
C GLN A 537 -21.27 -16.00 -16.65
N ALA A 538 -21.38 -17.27 -17.03
CA ALA A 538 -20.67 -18.37 -16.38
C ALA A 538 -19.14 -18.21 -16.47
N THR A 539 -18.65 -17.47 -17.47
CA THR A 539 -17.22 -17.27 -17.68
C THR A 539 -16.60 -16.26 -16.72
N ALA A 540 -17.44 -15.40 -16.13
CA ALA A 540 -16.99 -14.25 -15.35
C ALA A 540 -16.22 -14.65 -14.08
N TYR A 541 -16.67 -15.70 -13.40
CA TYR A 541 -16.12 -16.23 -12.15
C TYR A 541 -14.61 -16.49 -12.26
N LYS A 542 -14.21 -17.40 -13.15
CA LYS A 542 -12.81 -17.83 -13.25
C LYS A 542 -11.92 -16.77 -13.91
N ILE A 543 -12.44 -16.01 -14.88
CA ILE A 543 -11.67 -14.89 -15.46
C ILE A 543 -11.37 -13.82 -14.41
N GLY A 544 -12.35 -13.50 -13.57
CA GLY A 544 -12.19 -12.56 -12.47
C GLY A 544 -11.12 -12.99 -11.46
N GLU A 545 -11.23 -14.23 -10.97
CA GLU A 545 -10.25 -14.79 -10.02
C GLU A 545 -8.85 -14.85 -10.62
N LEU A 546 -8.71 -15.27 -11.89
CA LEU A 546 -7.43 -15.28 -12.58
C LEU A 546 -6.80 -13.88 -12.64
N LYS A 547 -7.60 -12.84 -12.94
CA LYS A 547 -7.11 -11.47 -12.95
C LYS A 547 -6.70 -11.00 -11.56
N ILE A 548 -7.47 -11.29 -10.51
CA ILE A 548 -7.08 -10.92 -9.13
C ILE A 548 -5.78 -11.63 -8.72
N ARG A 549 -5.61 -12.91 -9.07
CA ARG A 549 -4.37 -13.66 -8.82
C ARG A 549 -3.18 -13.10 -9.59
N GLU A 550 -3.38 -12.72 -10.85
CA GLU A 550 -2.37 -12.03 -11.67
C GLU A 550 -1.92 -10.72 -11.00
N LEU A 551 -2.88 -9.91 -10.53
CA LEU A 551 -2.60 -8.63 -9.85
C LEU A 551 -1.90 -8.83 -8.50
N ARG A 552 -2.28 -9.86 -7.74
CA ARG A 552 -1.59 -10.23 -6.50
C ARG A 552 -0.15 -10.63 -6.77
N ALA A 553 0.07 -11.52 -7.73
CA ALA A 553 1.42 -11.99 -8.09
C ALA A 553 2.30 -10.82 -8.58
N LEU A 554 1.73 -9.90 -9.37
CA LEU A 554 2.41 -8.67 -9.76
C LEU A 554 2.80 -7.83 -8.54
N ALA A 555 1.89 -7.61 -7.59
CA ALA A 555 2.17 -6.84 -6.39
C ALA A 555 3.23 -7.50 -5.48
N GLU A 556 3.13 -8.82 -5.27
CA GLU A 556 4.11 -9.61 -4.51
C GLU A 556 5.50 -9.54 -5.17
N GLN A 557 5.57 -9.63 -6.50
CA GLN A 557 6.83 -9.51 -7.25
C GLN A 557 7.41 -8.08 -7.15
N GLU A 558 6.59 -7.06 -7.37
CA GLU A 558 7.04 -5.67 -7.48
C GLU A 558 7.38 -5.05 -6.11
N LEU A 559 6.67 -5.42 -5.05
CA LEU A 559 6.87 -4.89 -3.70
C LEU A 559 7.73 -5.80 -2.81
N GLY A 560 7.89 -7.07 -3.16
CA GLY A 560 8.72 -8.01 -2.44
C GLY A 560 8.37 -8.07 -0.95
N PRO A 561 9.37 -7.97 -0.04
CA PRO A 561 9.14 -8.00 1.41
C PRO A 561 8.23 -6.89 1.98
N VAL A 562 7.94 -5.83 1.21
CA VAL A 562 7.08 -4.71 1.64
C VAL A 562 5.61 -4.95 1.24
N PHE A 563 5.32 -6.01 0.47
CA PHE A 563 3.95 -6.38 0.15
C PHE A 563 3.15 -6.70 1.42
N ASP A 564 2.07 -5.97 1.65
CA ASP A 564 1.09 -6.22 2.71
C ASP A 564 -0.22 -6.69 2.08
N ILE A 565 -0.61 -7.94 2.37
CA ILE A 565 -1.83 -8.55 1.85
C ILE A 565 -3.10 -7.81 2.29
N GLN A 566 -3.08 -7.16 3.46
CA GLN A 566 -4.22 -6.41 3.97
C GLN A 566 -4.43 -5.10 3.21
N GLU A 567 -3.33 -4.44 2.84
CA GLU A 567 -3.36 -3.26 1.97
C GLU A 567 -3.80 -3.64 0.56
N PHE A 568 -3.30 -4.75 0.02
CA PHE A 568 -3.73 -5.27 -1.28
C PHE A 568 -5.24 -5.51 -1.31
N HIS A 569 -5.80 -6.23 -0.32
CA HIS A 569 -7.24 -6.45 -0.25
C HIS A 569 -8.05 -5.16 -0.07
N LEU A 570 -7.53 -4.19 0.70
CA LEU A 570 -8.19 -2.90 0.83
C LEU A 570 -8.29 -2.18 -0.52
N VAL A 571 -7.21 -2.17 -1.32
CA VAL A 571 -7.23 -1.59 -2.68
C VAL A 571 -8.29 -2.24 -3.56
N LEU A 572 -8.48 -3.55 -3.45
CA LEU A 572 -9.50 -4.26 -4.22
C LEU A 572 -10.93 -3.91 -3.80
N LEU A 573 -11.18 -3.64 -2.51
CA LEU A 573 -12.52 -3.55 -1.92
C LEU A 573 -13.05 -2.13 -1.69
N ASP A 574 -12.18 -1.13 -1.56
CA ASP A 574 -12.54 0.23 -1.09
C ASP A 574 -13.34 1.08 -2.10
N ASN A 575 -13.50 0.59 -3.34
CA ASN A 575 -14.18 1.32 -4.43
C ASN A 575 -15.51 0.69 -4.88
N GLY A 576 -16.01 -0.32 -4.14
CA GLY A 576 -17.13 -1.14 -4.60
C GLY A 576 -16.77 -1.96 -5.84
N ALA A 577 -17.77 -2.45 -6.58
CA ALA A 577 -17.49 -3.21 -7.80
C ALA A 577 -17.00 -2.28 -8.93
N VAL A 578 -15.91 -2.68 -9.58
CA VAL A 578 -15.25 -1.91 -10.63
C VAL A 578 -14.97 -2.80 -11.85
N PRO A 579 -14.85 -2.24 -13.07
CA PRO A 579 -14.37 -3.03 -14.20
C PRO A 579 -12.93 -3.50 -13.93
N LEU A 580 -12.58 -4.71 -14.38
CA LEU A 580 -11.26 -5.31 -14.16
C LEU A 580 -10.11 -4.45 -14.71
N SER A 581 -10.37 -3.67 -15.76
CA SER A 581 -9.40 -2.70 -16.31
C SER A 581 -9.08 -1.57 -15.31
N VAL A 582 -10.08 -1.06 -14.59
CA VAL A 582 -9.89 -0.06 -13.53
C VAL A 582 -9.26 -0.70 -12.30
N LEU A 583 -9.65 -1.93 -11.93
CA LEU A 583 -9.02 -2.68 -10.84
C LEU A 583 -7.50 -2.84 -11.04
N GLU A 584 -7.09 -3.22 -12.26
CA GLU A 584 -5.68 -3.35 -12.62
C GLU A 584 -4.93 -2.03 -12.49
N LYS A 585 -5.54 -0.92 -12.91
CA LYS A 585 -4.97 0.43 -12.76
C LYS A 585 -4.80 0.80 -11.29
N LEU A 586 -5.82 0.57 -10.45
CA LEU A 586 -5.77 0.86 -9.01
C LEU A 586 -4.62 0.11 -8.32
N VAL A 587 -4.45 -1.19 -8.62
CA VAL A 587 -3.36 -1.99 -8.06
C VAL A 587 -2.00 -1.47 -8.53
N LYS A 588 -1.84 -1.16 -9.82
CA LYS A 588 -0.59 -0.62 -10.36
C LYS A 588 -0.23 0.74 -9.75
N GLU A 589 -1.20 1.64 -9.60
CA GLU A 589 -0.99 2.93 -8.95
C GLU A 589 -0.60 2.76 -7.48
N TRP A 590 -1.24 1.85 -6.74
CA TRP A 590 -0.87 1.54 -5.36
C TRP A 590 0.56 0.99 -5.27
N ILE A 591 0.98 0.07 -6.15
CA ILE A 591 2.35 -0.45 -6.20
C ILE A 591 3.35 0.72 -6.36
N GLN A 592 3.08 1.64 -7.28
CA GLN A 592 3.95 2.81 -7.48
C GLN A 592 3.96 3.74 -6.27
N GLU A 593 2.82 3.94 -5.62
CA GLU A 593 2.72 4.73 -4.39
C GLU A 593 3.59 4.12 -3.27
N VAL A 594 3.49 2.80 -3.04
CA VAL A 594 4.32 2.09 -2.05
C VAL A 594 5.80 2.17 -2.39
N LYS A 595 6.18 1.96 -3.66
CA LYS A 595 7.56 2.10 -4.13
C LYS A 595 8.12 3.49 -3.90
N SER A 596 7.34 4.54 -4.18
CA SER A 596 7.74 5.93 -3.96
C SER A 596 7.99 6.25 -2.49
N LYS A 597 7.22 5.64 -1.58
CA LYS A 597 7.39 5.77 -0.12
C LYS A 597 8.67 5.07 0.38
N GLY A 598 9.13 4.01 -0.29
CA GLY A 598 10.32 3.21 0.08
C GLY A 598 11.65 3.97 0.08
N ASN A 599 11.83 5.00 -0.77
CA ASN A 599 13.07 5.77 -0.92
C ASN A 599 13.17 7.01 0.01
N ASP A 600 12.22 7.18 0.94
CA ASP A 600 12.05 8.42 1.71
C ASP A 600 13.12 8.63 2.80
N PHE A 601 13.65 7.58 3.44
CA PHE A 601 14.56 7.76 4.60
C PHE A 601 15.79 8.61 4.27
N TRP A 602 16.54 8.25 3.21
CA TRP A 602 17.77 8.97 2.87
C TRP A 602 17.47 10.40 2.43
N SER A 603 16.46 10.58 1.58
CA SER A 603 16.04 11.91 1.13
C SER A 603 15.59 12.81 2.30
N TRP A 604 14.84 12.24 3.25
CA TRP A 604 14.41 12.92 4.47
C TRP A 604 15.62 13.24 5.36
N ARG A 605 16.52 12.29 5.60
CA ARG A 605 17.75 12.50 6.39
C ARG A 605 18.55 13.68 5.84
N LEU A 606 18.80 13.73 4.53
CA LEU A 606 19.51 14.85 3.91
C LEU A 606 18.76 16.19 4.02
N SER A 607 17.43 16.18 4.10
CA SER A 607 16.63 17.42 4.26
C SER A 607 16.74 18.06 5.64
N ILE A 608 17.17 17.27 6.63
CA ILE A 608 17.29 17.68 8.04
C ILE A 608 18.73 17.82 8.53
N SER A 609 19.71 17.28 7.79
CA SER A 609 21.17 17.48 7.97
C SER A 609 21.75 18.12 6.70
N ARG A 610 21.49 19.42 6.51
CA ARG A 610 21.68 20.15 5.24
C ARG A 610 23.15 20.46 5.00
N GLU A 611 23.87 20.84 6.03
CA GLU A 611 25.32 21.07 6.00
C GLU A 611 26.02 19.75 5.62
N TYR A 612 25.63 18.65 6.26
CA TYR A 612 26.11 17.31 5.90
C TYR A 612 25.75 16.91 4.47
N SER A 613 24.55 17.25 4.00
CA SER A 613 24.15 16.95 2.62
C SER A 613 25.11 17.59 1.60
N THR A 614 25.62 18.80 1.89
CA THR A 614 26.64 19.47 1.07
C THR A 614 27.96 18.71 1.12
N THR A 615 28.40 18.22 2.28
CA THR A 615 29.70 17.52 2.41
C THR A 615 29.80 16.22 1.63
N ILE A 616 28.66 15.63 1.26
CA ILE A 616 28.59 14.40 0.45
C ILE A 616 28.13 14.65 -0.99
N GLY A 617 28.12 15.91 -1.45
CA GLY A 617 27.81 16.27 -2.84
C GLY A 617 26.33 16.45 -3.16
N THR A 618 25.44 16.53 -2.17
CA THR A 618 24.01 16.84 -2.39
C THR A 618 23.71 18.31 -2.14
N TYR A 619 23.57 19.09 -3.22
CA TYR A 619 23.47 20.56 -3.14
C TYR A 619 22.03 21.11 -3.08
N LYS A 620 21.02 20.23 -3.04
CA LYS A 620 19.59 20.60 -3.06
C LYS A 620 19.17 21.54 -1.92
N TYR A 621 19.85 21.46 -0.78
CA TYR A 621 19.52 22.22 0.42
C TYR A 621 20.53 23.35 0.70
N ASN A 622 21.30 23.76 -0.32
CA ASN A 622 22.33 24.79 -0.18
C ASN A 622 21.79 26.19 0.12
N ASP A 623 20.47 26.40 0.13
CA ASP A 623 19.84 27.68 0.47
C ASP A 623 19.57 27.85 1.98
N ARG A 624 19.85 26.82 2.80
CA ARG A 624 19.48 26.76 4.22
C ARG A 624 20.57 26.12 5.07
N LEU A 625 20.56 26.47 6.35
CA LEU A 625 21.33 25.83 7.42
C LEU A 625 20.42 24.93 8.27
N ASP A 626 21.02 24.05 9.06
CA ASP A 626 20.33 23.20 10.03
C ASP A 626 19.70 24.01 11.15
N SER A 627 18.62 23.48 11.73
CA SER A 627 17.89 24.14 12.82
C SER A 627 18.12 23.40 14.13
N TYR A 628 18.41 24.17 15.18
CA TYR A 628 18.75 23.69 16.51
C TYR A 628 17.65 24.03 17.51
N THR A 629 16.47 23.46 17.29
CA THR A 629 15.30 23.66 18.17
C THR A 629 14.86 22.36 18.81
N TYR A 630 14.11 22.46 19.90
CA TYR A 630 13.61 21.28 20.61
C TYR A 630 12.44 20.64 19.83
N GLU A 631 11.63 21.47 19.17
CA GLU A 631 10.56 21.07 18.26
C GLU A 631 11.13 20.22 17.11
N LYS A 632 12.32 20.59 16.60
CA LYS A 632 12.99 19.80 15.57
C LYS A 632 13.35 18.39 16.05
N LEU A 633 13.80 18.23 17.30
CA LEU A 633 14.06 16.91 17.88
C LEU A 633 12.78 16.08 18.00
N ASP A 634 11.68 16.72 18.38
CA ASP A 634 10.36 16.07 18.46
C ASP A 634 9.89 15.59 17.07
N ASP A 635 10.02 16.43 16.03
CA ASP A 635 9.71 16.08 14.64
C ASP A 635 10.56 14.92 14.13
N ILE A 636 11.86 14.91 14.45
CA ILE A 636 12.77 13.83 14.07
C ILE A 636 12.30 12.52 14.69
N LYS A 637 11.97 12.52 15.99
CA LYS A 637 11.47 11.33 16.68
C LYS A 637 10.18 10.81 16.06
N VAL A 638 9.21 11.68 15.76
CA VAL A 638 7.93 11.28 15.12
C VAL A 638 8.20 10.60 13.78
N LYS A 639 9.10 11.15 12.97
CA LYS A 639 9.41 10.59 11.66
C LYS A 639 10.24 9.30 11.75
N VAL A 640 11.12 9.17 12.75
CA VAL A 640 11.84 7.92 13.04
C VAL A 640 10.88 6.81 13.46
N ASP A 641 9.90 7.10 14.32
CA ASP A 641 8.87 6.12 14.70
C ASP A 641 8.05 5.66 13.47
N ASP A 642 7.76 6.56 12.53
CA ASP A 642 7.13 6.21 11.25
C ASP A 642 8.00 5.25 10.43
N PHE A 643 9.31 5.52 10.31
CA PHE A 643 10.23 4.62 9.62
C PHE A 643 10.36 3.26 10.31
N LEU A 644 10.47 3.21 11.65
CA LEU A 644 10.52 1.97 12.41
C LEU A 644 9.22 1.16 12.26
N LYS A 645 8.07 1.83 12.29
CA LYS A 645 6.78 1.19 12.03
C LYS A 645 6.76 0.57 10.63
N ARG A 646 7.25 1.28 9.62
CA ARG A 646 7.36 0.74 8.25
C ARG A 646 8.34 -0.43 8.15
N LEU A 647 9.48 -0.36 8.83
CA LEU A 647 10.44 -1.46 8.88
C LEU A 647 9.84 -2.71 9.53
N SER A 648 8.95 -2.56 10.52
CA SER A 648 8.27 -3.70 11.15
C SER A 648 7.35 -4.49 10.21
N TRP A 649 7.00 -3.92 9.05
CA TRP A 649 6.23 -4.62 8.01
C TRP A 649 7.08 -5.56 7.16
N VAL A 650 8.40 -5.38 7.18
CA VAL A 650 9.34 -6.23 6.44
C VAL A 650 9.56 -7.53 7.21
N ASN A 651 9.33 -8.67 6.55
CA ASN A 651 9.69 -9.97 7.10
C ASN A 651 11.22 -10.16 7.07
N SER A 652 11.90 -9.73 8.14
CA SER A 652 13.37 -9.80 8.23
C SER A 652 13.90 -11.25 8.18
N SER A 653 13.12 -12.24 8.59
CA SER A 653 13.50 -13.66 8.50
C SER A 653 13.57 -14.20 7.06
N ALA A 654 12.98 -13.48 6.10
CA ALA A 654 13.05 -13.80 4.68
C ALA A 654 14.16 -13.02 3.94
N LEU A 655 14.90 -12.15 4.63
CA LEU A 655 16.03 -11.43 4.06
C LEU A 655 17.31 -12.24 4.23
N GLU A 656 18.16 -12.21 3.21
CA GLU A 656 19.48 -12.84 3.22
C GLU A 656 20.54 -11.88 2.66
N GLY A 657 21.81 -12.14 2.96
CA GLY A 657 22.95 -11.39 2.45
C GLY A 657 22.86 -9.88 2.72
N GLU A 658 23.21 -9.08 1.71
CA GLU A 658 23.30 -7.61 1.81
C GLU A 658 21.97 -6.94 2.18
N LYS A 659 20.83 -7.54 1.81
CA LYS A 659 19.50 -7.01 2.17
C LYS A 659 19.24 -7.11 3.67
N LEU A 660 19.62 -8.23 4.28
CA LEU A 660 19.49 -8.41 5.73
C LEU A 660 20.44 -7.47 6.48
N ILE A 661 21.67 -7.30 5.99
CA ILE A 661 22.64 -6.36 6.56
C ILE A 661 22.11 -4.93 6.49
N SER A 662 21.63 -4.50 5.33
CA SER A 662 21.06 -3.16 5.13
C SER A 662 19.85 -2.90 6.04
N PHE A 663 18.97 -3.89 6.18
CA PHE A 663 17.84 -3.83 7.09
C PHE A 663 18.29 -3.65 8.55
N ASN A 664 19.21 -4.49 9.03
CA ASN A 664 19.70 -4.45 10.41
C ASN A 664 20.43 -3.13 10.72
N VAL A 665 21.25 -2.64 9.78
CA VAL A 665 21.95 -1.36 9.93
C VAL A 665 20.96 -0.20 10.02
N LEU A 666 19.97 -0.14 9.13
CA LEU A 666 18.95 0.91 9.17
C LEU A 666 18.09 0.85 10.43
N GLN A 667 17.67 -0.36 10.82
CA GLN A 667 16.93 -0.57 12.06
C GLN A 667 17.73 -0.07 13.26
N ASN A 668 19.00 -0.46 13.38
CA ASN A 668 19.87 -0.02 14.47
C ASN A 668 20.04 1.52 14.48
N ILE A 669 20.25 2.15 13.32
CA ILE A 669 20.34 3.62 13.21
C ILE A 669 19.06 4.29 13.77
N LEU A 670 17.89 3.81 13.35
CA LEU A 670 16.61 4.38 13.75
C LEU A 670 16.26 4.10 15.22
N GLU A 671 16.52 2.89 15.70
CA GLU A 671 16.33 2.52 17.10
C GLU A 671 17.23 3.33 18.03
N ASN A 672 18.48 3.59 17.63
CA ASN A 672 19.37 4.44 18.39
C ASN A 672 18.83 5.87 18.50
N VAL A 673 18.36 6.48 17.41
CA VAL A 673 17.73 7.81 17.47
C VAL A 673 16.48 7.81 18.38
N ARG A 674 15.60 6.81 18.25
CA ARG A 674 14.40 6.68 19.08
C ARG A 674 14.74 6.54 20.56
N ASP A 675 15.67 5.65 20.90
CA ASP A 675 16.03 5.35 22.29
C ASP A 675 16.83 6.52 22.90
N GLY A 676 17.69 7.14 22.09
CA GLY A 676 18.50 8.27 22.51
C GLY A 676 17.73 9.57 22.71
N TYR A 677 16.56 9.70 22.09
CA TYR A 677 15.64 10.82 22.34
C TYR A 677 15.24 10.92 23.82
N GLU A 678 15.30 9.85 24.62
CA GLU A 678 15.15 9.93 26.09
C GLU A 678 16.17 10.90 26.72
N TRP A 679 17.34 11.04 26.11
CA TRP A 679 18.46 11.86 26.59
C TRP A 679 18.50 13.26 25.97
N LYS A 680 17.41 13.71 25.34
CA LYS A 680 17.29 15.03 24.70
C LYS A 680 17.43 16.25 25.63
N ASP A 681 17.54 16.04 26.93
CA ASP A 681 17.85 17.12 27.88
C ASP A 681 19.34 17.16 28.28
N TYR A 682 20.18 16.23 27.84
CA TYR A 682 21.59 16.14 28.27
C TYR A 682 22.53 16.79 27.26
N GLN A 683 22.84 16.08 26.19
CA GLN A 683 23.83 16.52 25.20
C GLN A 683 23.28 17.53 24.17
N PRO A 684 22.03 17.47 23.66
CA PRO A 684 21.58 18.45 22.67
C PRO A 684 21.44 19.85 23.23
N LEU A 685 21.34 19.99 24.56
CA LEU A 685 21.29 21.30 25.20
C LEU A 685 22.68 21.98 25.24
N ASN A 686 23.75 21.29 24.84
CA ASN A 686 25.11 21.84 24.84
C ASN A 686 25.69 21.90 23.41
N PRO A 687 25.02 22.56 22.45
CA PRO A 687 25.47 22.56 21.06
C PRO A 687 26.76 23.36 20.83
N ILE A 688 27.21 24.17 21.80
CA ILE A 688 28.38 25.04 21.64
C ILE A 688 29.58 24.38 22.34
N ASN A 689 30.53 23.88 21.55
CA ASN A 689 31.80 23.32 22.01
C ASN A 689 32.95 23.70 21.03
N PHE A 690 34.20 23.34 21.37
CA PHE A 690 35.37 23.72 20.58
C PHE A 690 35.70 22.75 19.43
N LEU A 691 34.94 21.67 19.25
CA LEU A 691 35.24 20.56 18.34
C LEU A 691 34.28 20.42 17.15
N GLU A 692 32.99 20.77 17.29
CA GLU A 692 31.94 20.16 16.44
C GLU A 692 30.96 21.16 15.78
N LEU A 693 31.44 22.28 15.25
CA LEU A 693 30.54 23.26 14.60
C LEU A 693 31.04 23.65 13.21
N TRP A 694 30.14 23.79 12.23
CA TRP A 694 30.57 24.21 10.88
C TRP A 694 31.26 25.57 10.90
N PHE A 695 30.88 26.45 11.85
CA PHE A 695 31.55 27.72 12.03
C PHE A 695 32.90 27.62 12.72
N THR A 696 33.23 26.51 13.41
CA THR A 696 34.61 26.30 13.88
C THR A 696 35.57 25.94 12.75
N SER A 697 35.04 25.63 11.55
CA SER A 697 35.80 25.30 10.34
C SER A 697 35.24 26.02 9.11
N LEU A 698 35.27 27.36 9.10
CA LEU A 698 34.70 28.17 8.01
C LEU A 698 35.30 27.85 6.63
N ASP A 699 36.62 27.65 6.56
CA ASP A 699 37.30 27.34 5.31
C ASP A 699 36.80 26.03 4.69
N LEU A 700 36.55 25.04 5.55
CA LEU A 700 35.98 23.79 5.11
C LEU A 700 34.57 23.99 4.55
N PHE A 701 33.71 24.67 5.30
CA PHE A 701 32.32 24.91 4.91
C PHE A 701 32.25 25.55 3.51
N VAL A 702 33.19 26.44 3.23
CA VAL A 702 33.37 27.02 1.90
C VAL A 702 33.87 26.00 0.87
N SER A 703 34.91 25.23 1.18
CA SER A 703 35.58 24.33 0.23
C SER A 703 34.72 23.18 -0.31
N VAL A 704 33.65 22.81 0.42
CA VAL A 704 32.78 21.69 0.05
C VAL A 704 31.54 22.12 -0.74
N GLN A 705 31.35 23.41 -0.96
CA GLN A 705 30.21 23.95 -1.69
C GLN A 705 30.59 24.30 -3.15
N PRO A 706 29.72 24.04 -4.14
CA PRO A 706 29.96 24.49 -5.51
C PRO A 706 29.77 26.01 -5.64
N PHE A 707 30.47 26.59 -6.61
CA PHE A 707 30.35 27.99 -7.01
C PHE A 707 30.36 28.10 -8.54
N ASP A 708 29.67 27.20 -9.24
CA ASP A 708 29.73 27.10 -10.71
C ASP A 708 28.67 27.97 -11.40
N THR A 709 27.61 28.35 -10.68
CA THR A 709 26.46 29.09 -11.21
C THR A 709 26.05 30.26 -10.32
N GLU A 710 25.35 31.24 -10.88
CA GLU A 710 24.74 32.33 -10.10
C GLU A 710 23.83 31.80 -8.97
N GLY A 711 23.12 30.69 -9.22
CA GLY A 711 22.27 30.04 -8.22
C GLY A 711 23.05 29.58 -6.98
N ASP A 712 24.28 29.12 -7.16
CA ASP A 712 25.14 28.66 -6.06
C ASP A 712 25.54 29.81 -5.14
N PHE A 713 25.85 30.97 -5.70
CA PHE A 713 26.12 32.19 -4.94
C PHE A 713 24.87 32.69 -4.19
N VAL A 714 23.69 32.67 -4.83
CA VAL A 714 22.42 33.04 -4.18
C VAL A 714 22.14 32.15 -2.96
N ASN A 715 22.34 30.85 -3.11
CA ASN A 715 22.15 29.86 -2.06
C ASN A 715 23.17 30.06 -0.93
N TYR A 716 24.44 30.25 -1.27
CA TYR A 716 25.51 30.55 -0.32
C TYR A 716 25.20 31.79 0.54
N VAL A 717 24.82 32.91 -0.09
CA VAL A 717 24.47 34.14 0.64
C VAL A 717 23.31 33.91 1.60
N ARG A 718 22.28 33.16 1.19
CA ARG A 718 21.15 32.81 2.07
C ARG A 718 21.58 31.99 3.29
N ARG A 719 22.54 31.08 3.15
CA ARG A 719 23.12 30.35 4.29
C ARG A 719 23.79 31.29 5.28
N ILE A 720 24.63 32.21 4.80
CA ILE A 720 25.29 33.18 5.68
C ILE A 720 24.28 34.10 6.37
N GLU A 721 23.22 34.52 5.66
CA GLU A 721 22.10 35.27 6.23
C GLU A 721 21.34 34.49 7.33
N GLY A 722 21.27 33.16 7.23
CA GLY A 722 20.66 32.28 8.22
C GLY A 722 21.53 32.04 9.47
N GLY A 723 22.85 32.23 9.37
CA GLY A 723 23.80 31.98 10.46
C GLY A 723 23.44 32.68 11.79
N PRO A 724 23.07 33.97 11.81
CA PRO A 724 22.64 34.66 13.02
C PRO A 724 21.44 34.03 13.75
N GLN A 725 20.51 33.41 13.01
CA GLN A 725 19.37 32.71 13.58
C GLN A 725 19.81 31.39 14.20
N GLN A 726 20.60 30.60 13.49
CA GLN A 726 21.09 29.30 13.98
C GLN A 726 21.91 29.46 15.27
N LEU A 727 22.78 30.47 15.34
CA LEU A 727 23.53 30.79 16.58
C LEU A 727 22.60 31.20 17.74
N GLU A 728 21.47 31.86 17.47
CA GLU A 728 20.47 32.17 18.51
C GLU A 728 19.76 30.90 19.01
N GLU A 729 19.39 30.00 18.10
CA GLU A 729 18.81 28.69 18.42
C GLU A 729 19.75 27.89 19.35
N MET A 730 21.05 27.86 19.03
CA MET A 730 22.08 27.23 19.88
C MET A 730 22.25 27.90 21.25
N MET A 731 22.21 29.23 21.33
CA MET A 731 22.22 29.96 22.61
C MET A 731 20.99 29.61 23.46
N ASN A 732 19.81 29.46 22.84
CA ASN A 732 18.59 29.11 23.54
C ASN A 732 18.61 27.68 24.10
N LEU A 733 19.14 26.71 23.35
CA LEU A 733 19.41 25.37 23.87
C LEU A 733 20.40 25.41 25.04
N SER A 734 21.46 26.20 24.93
CA SER A 734 22.45 26.40 25.99
C SER A 734 21.84 27.00 27.26
N ARG A 735 20.94 27.98 27.13
CA ARG A 735 20.16 28.54 28.27
C ARG A 735 19.27 27.49 28.92
N ARG A 736 18.65 26.61 28.13
CA ARG A 736 17.88 25.48 28.66
C ARG A 736 18.76 24.49 29.41
N ALA A 737 19.99 24.25 28.94
CA ALA A 737 20.98 23.45 29.66
C ALA A 737 21.30 24.04 31.04
N ILE A 738 21.48 25.36 31.12
CA ILE A 738 21.66 26.08 32.39
C ILE A 738 20.45 25.87 33.31
N ALA A 739 19.23 26.06 32.79
CA ALA A 739 18.00 25.91 33.56
C ALA A 739 17.82 24.47 34.10
N ASN A 740 18.20 23.47 33.33
CA ASN A 740 18.10 22.05 33.68
C ASN A 740 19.30 21.55 34.51
N GLY A 741 20.37 22.35 34.67
CA GLY A 741 21.60 21.91 35.33
C GLY A 741 22.38 20.85 34.54
N HIS A 742 22.19 20.80 33.22
CA HIS A 742 22.82 19.83 32.30
C HIS A 742 23.92 20.44 31.44
N THR A 743 24.56 21.51 31.92
CA THR A 743 25.64 22.20 31.21
C THR A 743 26.88 21.33 31.02
N SER A 744 27.68 21.63 30.00
CA SER A 744 29.06 21.13 29.85
C SER A 744 29.96 21.53 31.03
N HIS A 745 31.10 20.83 31.17
CA HIS A 745 32.15 21.26 32.08
C HIS A 745 32.94 22.42 31.48
N ASN A 746 33.50 23.32 32.30
CA ASN A 746 34.22 24.51 31.83
C ASN A 746 35.36 24.17 30.84
N ALA A 747 36.03 23.03 31.02
CA ALA A 747 37.10 22.56 30.13
C ALA A 747 36.65 22.34 28.67
N SER A 748 35.37 22.06 28.44
CA SER A 748 34.81 21.82 27.10
C SER A 748 34.37 23.09 26.37
N VAL A 749 34.33 24.24 27.05
CA VAL A 749 33.81 25.49 26.48
C VAL A 749 34.76 26.68 26.63
N SER A 750 35.75 26.60 27.53
CA SER A 750 36.63 27.72 27.86
C SER A 750 37.53 28.20 26.71
N ARG A 751 37.74 27.38 25.69
CA ARG A 751 38.50 27.73 24.48
C ARG A 751 37.65 28.47 23.44
N VAL A 752 36.34 28.22 23.41
CA VAL A 752 35.44 28.74 22.37
C VAL A 752 35.47 30.27 22.26
N PRO A 753 35.50 31.06 23.36
CA PRO A 753 35.60 32.52 23.26
C PRO A 753 36.85 33.01 22.50
N ARG A 754 37.99 32.32 22.63
CA ARG A 754 39.22 32.65 21.90
C ARG A 754 39.09 32.26 20.43
N ASN A 755 38.55 31.09 20.13
CA ASN A 755 38.30 30.66 18.75
C ASN A 755 37.41 31.69 18.01
N ILE A 756 36.39 32.24 18.68
CA ILE A 756 35.54 33.29 18.12
C ILE A 756 36.36 34.57 17.82
N ASP A 757 37.32 34.95 18.68
CA ASP A 757 38.20 36.10 18.42
C ASP A 757 39.06 35.88 17.16
N ASP A 758 39.56 34.66 16.97
CA ASP A 758 40.38 34.32 15.81
C ASP A 758 39.56 34.32 14.51
N MET A 759 38.28 33.94 14.59
CA MET A 759 37.35 33.90 13.45
C MET A 759 36.83 35.26 12.99
N ILE A 760 36.63 36.22 13.91
CA ILE A 760 36.04 37.52 13.55
C ILE A 760 37.07 38.36 12.78
N LYS A 761 36.85 38.48 11.48
CA LYS A 761 37.60 39.34 10.56
C LYS A 761 36.68 40.36 9.89
N PRO A 762 37.20 41.50 9.40
CA PRO A 762 36.47 42.35 8.45
C PRO A 762 35.88 41.50 7.30
N PRO A 763 34.69 41.82 6.76
CA PRO A 763 34.02 40.96 5.78
C PRO A 763 34.89 40.52 4.59
N ASN A 764 35.68 41.43 4.04
CA ASN A 764 36.59 41.19 2.91
C ASN A 764 37.83 40.33 3.27
N GLU A 765 38.11 40.12 4.55
CA GLU A 765 39.20 39.29 5.07
C GLU A 765 38.67 37.98 5.69
N SER A 766 37.36 37.77 5.70
CA SER A 766 36.74 36.56 6.22
C SER A 766 36.94 35.38 5.26
N ALA A 767 37.18 34.18 5.82
CA ALA A 767 37.12 32.93 5.07
C ALA A 767 35.81 32.77 4.29
N LEU A 768 34.69 33.26 4.85
CA LEU A 768 33.38 33.22 4.19
C LEU A 768 33.28 34.07 2.92
N TYR A 769 34.24 34.97 2.69
CA TYR A 769 34.27 35.84 1.52
C TYR A 769 35.14 35.29 0.38
N SER A 770 35.97 34.27 0.62
CA SER A 770 36.90 33.76 -0.39
C SER A 770 36.25 33.37 -1.73
N PRO A 771 35.04 32.77 -1.80
CA PRO A 771 34.46 32.41 -3.09
C PRO A 771 34.12 33.62 -3.96
N PHE A 772 33.78 34.75 -3.34
CA PHE A 772 33.50 35.98 -4.07
C PHE A 772 34.76 36.60 -4.63
N LYS A 773 35.87 36.46 -3.90
CA LYS A 773 37.18 36.89 -4.40
C LYS A 773 37.66 36.01 -5.56
N ASP A 774 37.42 34.71 -5.46
CA ASP A 774 38.04 33.73 -6.37
C ASP A 774 37.20 33.48 -7.63
N TYR A 775 35.88 33.66 -7.56
CA TYR A 775 34.96 33.21 -8.64
C TYR A 775 33.86 34.21 -9.05
N ALA A 776 33.54 35.24 -8.25
CA ALA A 776 32.35 36.07 -8.50
C ALA A 776 32.40 36.87 -9.81
N ASP A 777 33.55 37.44 -10.15
CA ASP A 777 33.70 38.29 -11.34
C ASP A 777 33.42 37.52 -12.64
N ASP A 778 33.83 36.25 -12.69
CA ASP A 778 33.67 35.39 -13.86
C ASP A 778 32.23 34.87 -14.03
N ILE A 779 31.47 34.76 -12.94
CA ILE A 779 30.18 34.04 -12.94
C ILE A 779 28.98 34.98 -12.77
N LEU A 780 29.07 35.99 -11.91
CA LEU A 780 27.92 36.84 -11.54
C LEU A 780 27.68 38.01 -12.50
N GLY A 781 28.67 38.39 -13.30
CA GLY A 781 28.58 39.50 -14.25
C GLY A 781 27.98 40.77 -13.63
N ASN A 782 26.85 41.25 -14.17
CA ASN A 782 26.19 42.48 -13.71
C ASN A 782 25.61 42.40 -12.29
N ASN A 783 25.40 41.21 -11.73
CA ASN A 783 24.85 41.03 -10.38
C ASN A 783 25.93 40.99 -9.29
N ALA A 784 27.22 40.97 -9.67
CA ALA A 784 28.35 40.84 -8.75
C ALA A 784 28.33 41.89 -7.62
N ALA A 785 28.16 43.18 -7.95
CA ALA A 785 28.17 44.25 -6.95
C ALA A 785 27.01 44.17 -5.93
N THR A 786 25.83 43.77 -6.40
CA THR A 786 24.65 43.61 -5.53
C THR A 786 24.84 42.42 -4.58
N MET A 787 25.33 41.31 -5.11
CA MET A 787 25.54 40.09 -4.32
C MET A 787 26.71 40.24 -3.35
N ASP A 788 27.78 40.90 -3.76
CA ASP A 788 28.93 41.25 -2.92
C ASP A 788 28.45 42.04 -1.70
N LYS A 789 27.68 43.12 -1.93
CA LYS A 789 27.15 43.92 -0.83
C LYS A 789 26.29 43.09 0.12
N ARG A 790 25.44 42.22 -0.42
CA ARG A 790 24.57 41.34 0.38
C ARG A 790 25.37 40.33 1.20
N LEU A 791 26.42 39.73 0.65
CA LEU A 791 27.32 38.84 1.40
C LEU A 791 28.06 39.60 2.51
N GLN A 792 28.63 40.77 2.22
CA GLN A 792 29.33 41.56 3.23
C GLN A 792 28.41 41.96 4.40
N ASP A 793 27.17 42.32 4.11
CA ASP A 793 26.16 42.61 5.12
C ASP A 793 25.80 41.36 5.94
N ALA A 794 25.67 40.20 5.28
CA ALA A 794 25.43 38.92 5.94
C ALA A 794 26.60 38.50 6.86
N ILE A 795 27.85 38.61 6.40
CA ILE A 795 29.05 38.34 7.22
C ILE A 795 29.12 39.30 8.40
N THR A 796 28.79 40.59 8.20
CA THR A 796 28.74 41.57 9.28
C THR A 796 27.72 41.17 10.35
N ALA A 797 26.52 40.74 9.94
CA ALA A 797 25.49 40.27 10.86
C ALA A 797 25.90 38.98 11.59
N PHE A 798 26.57 38.07 10.89
CA PHE A 798 27.12 36.83 11.46
C PHE A 798 28.19 37.13 12.53
N ASN A 799 29.17 37.98 12.22
CA ASN A 799 30.19 38.43 13.17
C ASN A 799 29.58 39.10 14.40
N ALA A 800 28.58 39.97 14.21
CA ALA A 800 27.87 40.61 15.31
C ALA A 800 27.15 39.60 16.21
N LYS A 801 26.62 38.50 15.65
CA LYS A 801 26.02 37.43 16.43
C LYS A 801 27.08 36.57 17.14
N LEU A 802 28.21 36.26 16.51
CA LEU A 802 29.33 35.56 17.16
C LEU A 802 29.84 36.30 18.39
N LEU A 803 29.94 37.64 18.33
CA LEU A 803 30.26 38.46 19.51
C LEU A 803 29.26 38.26 20.65
N LYS A 804 27.96 38.19 20.35
CA LYS A 804 26.92 37.90 21.35
C LYS A 804 27.04 36.49 21.92
N VAL A 805 27.39 35.50 21.09
CA VAL A 805 27.68 34.13 21.55
C VAL A 805 28.86 34.14 22.52
N LYS A 806 29.95 34.85 22.20
CA LYS A 806 31.11 35.01 23.08
C LYS A 806 30.72 35.64 24.42
N GLU A 807 29.97 36.74 24.40
CA GLU A 807 29.48 37.41 25.61
C GLU A 807 28.58 36.49 26.44
N PHE A 808 27.66 35.77 25.80
CA PHE A 808 26.81 34.78 26.45
C PHE A 808 27.62 33.67 27.12
N LEU A 809 28.63 33.12 26.43
CA LEU A 809 29.48 32.07 26.97
C LEU A 809 30.21 32.55 28.23
N ILE A 810 30.84 33.73 28.19
CA ILE A 810 31.62 34.26 29.30
C ILE A 810 30.73 34.64 30.49
N ASN A 811 29.60 35.32 30.22
CA ASN A 811 28.81 35.96 31.27
C ASN A 811 27.66 35.10 31.79
N GLU A 812 27.07 34.22 30.98
CA GLU A 812 25.90 33.42 31.33
C GLU A 812 26.22 31.93 31.47
N TYR A 813 26.89 31.32 30.48
CA TYR A 813 27.06 29.86 30.41
C TYR A 813 28.22 29.32 31.26
N MET A 814 29.45 29.83 31.05
CA MET A 814 30.65 29.37 31.76
C MET A 814 30.52 29.44 33.30
N PRO A 815 29.93 30.50 33.90
CA PRO A 815 29.72 30.57 35.35
C PRO A 815 28.76 29.50 35.90
N LYS A 816 28.00 28.83 35.02
CA LYS A 816 27.00 27.81 35.36
C LYS A 816 27.39 26.41 34.91
N THR A 817 28.60 26.24 34.35
CA THR A 817 29.13 24.94 33.95
C THR A 817 29.18 23.96 35.11
N ARG A 818 28.98 22.67 34.82
CA ARG A 818 28.97 21.63 35.86
C ARG A 818 30.37 21.51 36.49
N PRO A 819 30.48 21.29 37.82
CA PRO A 819 31.78 21.23 38.51
C PRO A 819 32.47 19.86 38.39
N GLY A 820 31.73 18.77 38.21
CA GLY A 820 32.31 17.45 38.02
C GLY A 820 32.89 17.29 36.61
N LEU A 821 33.97 16.52 36.44
CA LEU A 821 34.65 16.37 35.15
C LEU A 821 33.87 15.49 34.15
N GLY A 822 33.39 14.32 34.57
CA GLY A 822 32.66 13.38 33.71
C GLY A 822 31.14 13.53 33.76
N ILE A 823 30.43 13.12 32.70
CA ILE A 823 28.97 13.23 32.59
C ILE A 823 28.21 12.54 33.72
N GLY A 824 28.81 11.52 34.34
CA GLY A 824 28.29 10.86 35.56
C GLY A 824 28.16 11.77 36.78
N SER A 825 28.63 13.02 36.72
CA SER A 825 28.38 14.05 37.73
C SER A 825 27.00 14.71 37.63
N LEU A 826 26.30 14.55 36.50
CA LEU A 826 24.94 15.02 36.31
C LEU A 826 23.92 14.06 36.95
N PRO A 827 22.72 14.54 37.33
CA PRO A 827 21.59 13.66 37.64
C PRO A 827 21.38 12.65 36.50
N ARG A 828 21.20 11.35 36.81
CA ARG A 828 21.12 10.25 35.82
C ARG A 828 22.26 10.20 34.77
N GLY A 829 23.40 10.83 35.06
CA GLY A 829 24.50 10.96 34.10
C GLY A 829 25.21 9.63 33.81
N ARG A 830 25.13 8.64 34.71
CA ARG A 830 25.72 7.30 34.49
C ARG A 830 24.88 6.49 33.51
N GLU A 831 23.56 6.63 33.60
CA GLU A 831 22.60 6.02 32.69
C GLU A 831 22.72 6.63 31.29
N ASN A 832 22.85 7.96 31.21
CA ASN A 832 23.15 8.63 29.95
C ASN A 832 24.51 8.18 29.38
N TYR A 833 25.55 8.04 30.22
CA TYR A 833 26.85 7.54 29.78
C TYR A 833 26.76 6.11 29.22
N LYS A 834 25.94 5.24 29.82
CA LYS A 834 25.68 3.90 29.28
C LYS A 834 25.07 3.97 27.87
N ALA A 835 24.13 4.88 27.64
CA ALA A 835 23.56 5.08 26.30
C ALA A 835 24.61 5.61 25.31
N CYS A 836 25.50 6.52 25.75
CA CYS A 836 26.63 6.98 24.94
C CYS A 836 27.60 5.84 24.58
N LEU A 837 27.90 4.95 25.53
CA LEU A 837 28.75 3.78 25.28
C LEU A 837 28.13 2.91 24.20
N LYS A 838 26.85 2.53 24.33
CA LYS A 838 26.15 1.74 23.30
C LYS A 838 26.17 2.44 21.93
N PHE A 839 25.96 3.76 21.90
CA PHE A 839 26.00 4.55 20.67
C PHE A 839 27.38 4.57 20.01
N HIS A 840 28.47 4.73 20.77
CA HIS A 840 29.82 4.81 20.18
C HIS A 840 30.46 3.43 19.95
N THR A 841 30.18 2.43 20.79
CA THR A 841 30.81 1.11 20.72
C THR A 841 29.97 0.08 19.97
N SER A 842 28.67 0.29 19.83
CA SER A 842 27.69 -0.72 19.36
C SER A 842 27.67 -2.01 20.19
N THR A 843 28.25 -1.99 21.41
CA THR A 843 28.29 -3.14 22.32
C THR A 843 27.46 -2.89 23.58
N ASP A 844 27.08 -3.96 24.27
CA ASP A 844 26.43 -3.92 25.58
C ASP A 844 27.44 -3.92 26.75
N MET A 845 28.73 -3.68 26.46
CA MET A 845 29.76 -3.66 27.49
C MET A 845 29.50 -2.56 28.51
N THR A 846 29.67 -2.90 29.77
CA THR A 846 29.56 -1.96 30.87
C THR A 846 30.79 -1.05 30.91
N ALA A 847 30.63 0.14 31.49
CA ALA A 847 31.73 1.07 31.71
C ALA A 847 32.89 0.43 32.51
N LYS A 848 32.60 -0.50 33.42
CA LYS A 848 33.62 -1.21 34.20
C LYS A 848 34.41 -2.19 33.33
N GLU A 849 33.75 -2.96 32.48
CA GLU A 849 34.41 -3.89 31.57
C GLU A 849 35.31 -3.15 30.58
N ILE A 850 34.85 -2.02 30.04
CA ILE A 850 35.65 -1.16 29.16
C ILE A 850 36.87 -0.61 29.91
N TYR A 851 36.66 -0.10 31.13
CA TYR A 851 37.74 0.44 31.96
C TYR A 851 38.81 -0.61 32.29
N ASP A 852 38.39 -1.81 32.70
CA ASP A 852 39.32 -2.89 33.05
C ASP A 852 40.13 -3.35 31.84
N LYS A 853 39.46 -3.51 30.68
CA LYS A 853 40.16 -3.81 29.42
C LYS A 853 41.16 -2.74 29.03
N GLY A 854 40.82 -1.46 29.25
CA GLY A 854 41.76 -0.36 29.04
C GLY A 854 43.02 -0.51 29.89
N LEU A 855 42.89 -0.89 31.17
CA LEU A 855 44.05 -1.13 32.03
C LEU A 855 44.87 -2.35 31.59
N GLU A 856 44.20 -3.44 31.17
CA GLU A 856 44.86 -4.64 30.63
C GLU A 856 45.69 -4.31 29.37
N GLU A 857 45.11 -3.53 28.45
CA GLU A 857 45.80 -3.11 27.23
C GLU A 857 46.97 -2.15 27.50
N VAL A 858 46.82 -1.21 28.44
CA VAL A 858 47.94 -0.35 28.88
C VAL A 858 49.09 -1.20 29.41
N GLU A 859 48.82 -2.18 30.29
CA GLU A 859 49.86 -3.06 30.81
C GLU A 859 50.54 -3.89 29.70
N ARG A 860 49.75 -4.39 28.74
CA ARG A 860 50.26 -5.14 27.59
C ARG A 860 51.18 -4.28 26.72
N ILE A 861 50.75 -3.07 26.36
CA ILE A 861 51.49 -2.14 25.48
C ILE A 861 52.74 -1.62 26.19
N GLU A 862 52.68 -1.31 27.49
CA GLU A 862 53.87 -0.91 28.25
C GLU A 862 54.97 -1.97 28.21
N LYS A 863 54.62 -3.26 28.28
CA LYS A 863 55.61 -4.36 28.17
C LYS A 863 56.26 -4.39 26.79
N LEU A 864 55.49 -4.09 25.73
CA LEU A 864 56.01 -4.04 24.36
C LEU A 864 56.96 -2.85 24.18
N ILE A 865 56.55 -1.64 24.61
CA ILE A 865 57.39 -0.44 24.57
C ILE A 865 58.71 -0.69 25.32
N ARG A 866 58.66 -1.24 26.53
CA ARG A 866 59.87 -1.54 27.32
C ARG A 866 60.83 -2.50 26.63
N LYS A 867 60.31 -3.47 25.88
CA LYS A 867 61.14 -4.39 25.10
C LYS A 867 61.90 -3.63 24.00
N LYS A 868 61.22 -2.72 23.30
CA LYS A 868 61.79 -1.90 22.23
C LYS A 868 62.76 -0.83 22.75
N MET A 869 62.44 -0.21 23.89
CA MET A 869 63.32 0.74 24.60
C MET A 869 64.75 0.22 24.78
N VAL A 870 64.90 -1.05 25.16
CA VAL A 870 66.22 -1.67 25.36
C VAL A 870 67.01 -1.75 24.06
N ASN A 871 66.34 -2.03 22.94
CA ASN A 871 66.99 -2.14 21.63
C ASN A 871 67.51 -0.79 21.12
N VAL A 872 66.77 0.29 21.40
CA VAL A 872 67.16 1.66 21.02
C VAL A 872 68.07 2.35 22.06
N GLY A 873 68.58 1.60 23.04
CA GLY A 873 69.61 2.07 23.97
C GLY A 873 69.12 2.74 25.25
N PHE A 874 67.82 2.69 25.55
CA PHE A 874 67.27 3.13 26.84
C PHE A 874 67.24 1.96 27.84
N PRO A 875 67.96 2.05 28.97
CA PRO A 875 67.88 1.04 30.02
C PRO A 875 66.45 0.83 30.51
N ASN A 876 66.08 -0.39 30.89
CA ASN A 876 64.73 -0.72 31.39
C ASN A 876 64.33 0.05 32.68
N THR A 877 65.29 0.71 33.33
CA THR A 877 65.06 1.63 34.47
C THR A 877 64.60 3.03 34.05
N THR A 878 64.72 3.37 32.76
CA THR A 878 64.24 4.64 32.21
C THR A 878 62.72 4.62 32.17
N SER A 879 62.07 5.70 32.61
CA SER A 879 60.62 5.82 32.46
C SER A 879 60.26 6.05 30.98
N ILE A 880 59.11 5.53 30.55
CA ILE A 880 58.62 5.73 29.17
C ILE A 880 58.48 7.23 28.85
N SER A 881 58.00 8.03 29.81
CA SER A 881 57.91 9.49 29.68
C SER A 881 59.28 10.16 29.49
N ALA A 882 60.31 9.71 30.21
CA ALA A 882 61.67 10.24 30.04
C ALA A 882 62.26 9.87 28.67
N MET A 883 61.96 8.68 28.15
CA MET A 883 62.33 8.31 26.77
C MET A 883 61.67 9.25 25.78
N TYR A 884 60.33 9.40 25.81
CA TYR A 884 59.64 10.28 24.87
C TYR A 884 60.11 11.74 24.97
N THR A 885 60.41 12.24 26.18
CA THR A 885 60.98 13.58 26.37
C THR A 885 62.34 13.72 25.68
N ASN A 886 63.16 12.66 25.72
CA ASN A 886 64.46 12.64 25.02
C ASN A 886 64.24 12.64 23.50
N LEU A 887 63.40 11.73 22.99
CA LEU A 887 63.10 11.60 21.56
C LEU A 887 62.49 12.89 20.97
N SER A 888 61.54 13.52 21.67
CA SER A 888 60.89 14.75 21.22
C SER A 888 61.82 15.97 21.17
N SER A 889 63.04 15.86 21.68
CA SER A 889 64.05 16.93 21.67
C SER A 889 65.26 16.60 20.80
N ASP A 890 65.34 15.39 20.25
CA ASP A 890 66.46 14.94 19.42
C ASP A 890 66.25 15.46 17.98
N PRO A 891 67.11 16.39 17.48
CA PRO A 891 66.93 17.00 16.17
C PRO A 891 66.87 16.01 15.00
N LYS A 892 67.34 14.77 15.17
CA LYS A 892 67.30 13.75 14.11
C LYS A 892 65.87 13.29 13.76
N PHE A 893 64.92 13.48 14.68
CA PHE A 893 63.52 13.09 14.48
C PHE A 893 62.62 14.27 14.14
N LEU A 894 63.14 15.50 14.15
CA LEU A 894 62.33 16.72 14.06
C LEU A 894 62.49 17.37 12.68
N PHE A 895 61.40 17.96 12.18
CA PHE A 895 61.39 18.74 10.95
C PHE A 895 61.48 20.23 11.26
N ASN A 896 62.27 20.96 10.47
CA ASN A 896 62.47 22.41 10.66
C ASN A 896 61.45 23.26 9.88
N ASN A 897 60.73 22.68 8.93
CA ASN A 897 59.73 23.37 8.15
C ASN A 897 58.60 22.42 7.70
N PRO A 898 57.41 22.96 7.37
CA PRO A 898 56.26 22.16 6.95
C PRO A 898 56.49 21.36 5.68
N ALA A 899 57.28 21.87 4.72
CA ALA A 899 57.47 21.22 3.43
C ALA A 899 58.23 19.90 3.56
N ASP A 900 59.24 19.84 4.42
CA ASP A 900 60.00 18.61 4.68
C ASP A 900 59.15 17.57 5.39
N ALA A 901 58.36 17.97 6.40
CA ALA A 901 57.43 17.07 7.08
C ALA A 901 56.39 16.51 6.10
N LEU A 902 55.79 17.37 5.27
CA LEU A 902 54.82 16.96 4.26
C LEU A 902 55.43 16.01 3.22
N ALA A 903 56.66 16.28 2.77
CA ALA A 903 57.38 15.38 1.87
C ALA A 903 57.62 14.01 2.49
N HIS A 904 57.90 13.95 3.79
CA HIS A 904 58.10 12.69 4.50
C HIS A 904 56.79 11.88 4.63
N PHE A 905 55.64 12.51 4.92
CA PHE A 905 54.34 11.84 4.86
C PHE A 905 54.06 11.26 3.47
N ASN A 906 54.31 12.03 2.40
CA ASN A 906 54.11 11.57 1.04
C ASN A 906 55.00 10.38 0.69
N GLU A 907 56.27 10.38 1.10
CA GLU A 907 57.19 9.25 0.91
C GLU A 907 56.68 7.99 1.62
N ILE A 908 56.29 8.10 2.89
CA ILE A 908 55.72 6.98 3.66
C ILE A 908 54.48 6.41 2.95
N ILE A 909 53.53 7.26 2.59
CA ILE A 909 52.24 6.82 2.05
C ILE A 909 52.39 6.24 0.64
N PHE A 910 52.99 6.99 -0.28
CA PHE A 910 52.96 6.67 -1.70
C PHE A 910 54.13 5.80 -2.17
N GLU A 911 55.29 5.90 -1.53
CA GLU A 911 56.50 5.16 -1.92
C GLU A 911 56.73 3.92 -1.05
N ARG A 912 56.33 3.93 0.23
CA ARG A 912 56.46 2.77 1.13
C ARG A 912 55.17 1.95 1.23
N ILE A 913 54.11 2.51 1.83
CA ILE A 913 52.90 1.75 2.17
C ILE A 913 52.17 1.25 0.93
N LYS A 914 51.91 2.14 -0.04
CA LYS A 914 51.14 1.82 -1.26
C LYS A 914 51.71 0.63 -2.04
N GLN A 915 53.03 0.42 -2.01
CA GLN A 915 53.70 -0.68 -2.70
C GLN A 915 53.44 -2.05 -2.05
N LEU A 916 53.11 -2.07 -0.76
CA LEU A 916 52.85 -3.30 0.00
C LEU A 916 51.38 -3.72 -0.04
N LEU A 917 50.45 -2.78 -0.21
CA LEU A 917 49.00 -3.03 -0.17
C LEU A 917 48.51 -4.18 -1.07
N PRO A 918 48.97 -4.35 -2.33
CA PRO A 918 48.47 -5.42 -3.19
C PRO A 918 48.72 -6.84 -2.68
N LYS A 919 49.64 -7.01 -1.71
CA LYS A 919 49.89 -8.31 -1.06
C LYS A 919 48.83 -8.68 -0.02
N TYR A 920 48.15 -7.68 0.54
CA TYR A 920 47.21 -7.83 1.66
C TYR A 920 45.76 -7.58 1.25
N PHE A 921 45.54 -6.75 0.23
CA PHE A 921 44.22 -6.38 -0.26
C PHE A 921 44.02 -6.84 -1.70
N ARG A 922 43.00 -7.68 -1.92
CA ARG A 922 42.70 -8.24 -3.25
C ARG A 922 42.26 -7.18 -4.26
N HIS A 923 41.57 -6.16 -3.78
CA HIS A 923 41.03 -5.05 -4.56
C HIS A 923 41.37 -3.79 -3.81
N LEU A 924 41.91 -2.75 -4.45
CA LEU A 924 42.12 -1.45 -3.83
C LEU A 924 41.14 -0.46 -4.47
N PRO A 925 40.48 0.40 -3.68
CA PRO A 925 39.60 1.42 -4.22
C PRO A 925 40.39 2.41 -5.07
N ASP A 926 39.82 2.82 -6.20
CA ASP A 926 40.44 3.80 -7.11
C ASP A 926 39.90 5.21 -6.80
N LEU A 927 40.06 5.63 -5.54
CA LEU A 927 39.74 6.99 -5.10
C LEU A 927 41.05 7.76 -4.90
N PRO A 928 41.21 8.98 -5.45
CA PRO A 928 42.42 9.77 -5.23
C PRO A 928 42.62 10.13 -3.75
N LEU A 929 43.88 10.17 -3.30
CA LEU A 929 44.30 10.59 -1.96
C LEU A 929 45.31 11.72 -2.06
N GLU A 930 45.16 12.73 -1.22
CA GLU A 930 46.13 13.81 -1.03
C GLU A 930 46.50 13.98 0.45
N VAL A 931 47.70 14.48 0.70
CA VAL A 931 48.14 14.91 2.04
C VAL A 931 48.30 16.42 2.04
N ARG A 932 47.67 17.12 2.98
CA ARG A 932 47.65 18.59 3.03
C ARG A 932 47.95 19.09 4.45
N ALA A 933 48.55 20.27 4.56
CA ALA A 933 48.67 20.95 5.84
C ALA A 933 47.32 21.58 6.26
N THR A 934 46.97 21.54 7.54
CA THR A 934 45.80 22.27 8.06
C THR A 934 46.02 23.79 7.96
N VAL A 935 44.93 24.55 7.83
CA VAL A 935 44.94 26.03 7.85
C VAL A 935 44.75 26.61 9.26
N SER A 936 44.29 25.79 10.22
CA SER A 936 44.08 26.16 11.62
C SER A 936 44.96 25.34 12.56
N ASP A 937 45.42 25.96 13.66
CA ASP A 937 46.15 25.30 14.74
C ASP A 937 45.17 24.43 15.56
N GLY A 938 45.12 23.12 15.24
CA GLY A 938 44.10 22.17 15.70
C GLY A 938 44.65 20.76 16.00
N VAL A 939 43.83 19.72 15.81
CA VAL A 939 44.20 18.30 16.00
C VAL A 939 45.40 17.90 15.13
N GLY A 940 46.19 16.90 15.59
CA GLY A 940 47.46 16.52 14.96
C GLY A 940 47.34 16.01 13.52
N GLY A 941 46.32 15.22 13.22
CA GLY A 941 45.96 14.77 11.88
C GLY A 941 44.48 14.38 11.82
N GLU A 942 43.89 14.46 10.63
CA GLU A 942 42.50 14.03 10.36
C GLU A 942 42.31 13.66 8.89
N TYR A 943 41.55 12.59 8.62
CA TYR A 943 41.16 12.20 7.27
C TYR A 943 39.78 12.73 6.86
N TRP A 944 39.64 13.14 5.60
CA TRP A 944 38.41 13.60 4.97
C TRP A 944 38.06 12.76 3.73
N THR A 945 36.84 12.23 3.67
CA THR A 945 36.38 11.43 2.54
C THR A 945 36.30 12.22 1.23
N GLY A 946 36.71 11.60 0.12
CA GLY A 946 36.51 12.12 -1.24
C GLY A 946 35.07 12.02 -1.73
N SER A 947 34.81 12.42 -2.96
CA SER A 947 33.50 12.26 -3.62
C SER A 947 33.41 10.94 -4.40
N GLU A 948 32.20 10.37 -4.50
CA GLU A 948 31.97 9.09 -5.20
C GLU A 948 32.37 9.14 -6.69
N ASP A 949 32.27 10.30 -7.32
CA ASP A 949 32.65 10.54 -8.71
C ASP A 949 34.15 10.85 -8.91
N GLY A 950 34.93 10.90 -7.82
CA GLY A 950 36.36 11.22 -7.85
C GLY A 950 36.69 12.68 -8.15
N SER A 951 35.70 13.56 -8.28
CA SER A 951 35.93 15.00 -8.50
C SER A 951 36.63 15.69 -7.32
N ARG A 952 36.45 15.15 -6.10
CA ARG A 952 37.18 15.56 -4.90
C ARG A 952 37.98 14.37 -4.33
N PRO A 953 39.31 14.51 -4.15
CA PRO A 953 40.12 13.47 -3.53
C PRO A 953 39.74 13.29 -2.05
N GLY A 954 40.03 12.11 -1.50
CA GLY A 954 40.18 11.98 -0.05
C GLY A 954 41.41 12.77 0.41
N ILE A 955 41.34 13.41 1.56
CA ILE A 955 42.40 14.29 2.04
C ILE A 955 42.79 13.91 3.47
N PHE A 956 44.05 13.56 3.65
CA PHE A 956 44.67 13.50 4.97
C PHE A 956 45.25 14.87 5.32
N TYR A 957 44.61 15.58 6.24
CA TYR A 957 45.13 16.82 6.79
C TYR A 957 46.07 16.56 7.96
N VAL A 958 47.20 17.27 7.99
CA VAL A 958 48.20 17.21 9.05
C VAL A 958 48.44 18.60 9.61
N ASN A 959 48.45 18.77 10.94
CA ASN A 959 48.80 20.05 11.54
C ASN A 959 50.32 20.26 11.47
N LEU A 960 50.74 21.18 10.59
CA LEU A 960 52.14 21.55 10.39
C LEU A 960 52.46 22.99 10.82
N HIS A 961 51.62 23.62 11.65
CA HIS A 961 51.93 24.94 12.23
C HIS A 961 53.20 24.89 13.09
N ARG A 962 53.43 23.74 13.73
CA ARG A 962 54.64 23.39 14.46
C ARG A 962 55.17 22.06 13.93
N PRO A 963 56.00 22.08 12.87
CA PRO A 963 56.50 20.86 12.23
C PRO A 963 57.25 19.93 13.18
N GLU A 964 57.86 20.48 14.24
CA GLU A 964 58.53 19.70 15.28
C GLU A 964 57.57 18.87 16.16
N ASP A 965 56.26 19.16 16.16
CA ASP A 965 55.26 18.35 16.85
C ASP A 965 54.91 17.06 16.07
N ASN A 966 55.48 16.86 14.87
CA ASN A 966 55.31 15.67 14.03
C ASN A 966 56.65 14.91 13.88
N PRO A 967 57.14 14.23 14.93
CA PRO A 967 58.42 13.55 14.87
C PRO A 967 58.37 12.35 13.91
N SER A 968 59.45 12.11 13.16
CA SER A 968 59.49 11.10 12.10
C SER A 968 59.12 9.69 12.56
N TYR A 969 59.49 9.31 13.79
CA TYR A 969 59.16 8.00 14.38
C TYR A 969 57.65 7.75 14.56
N ALA A 970 56.81 8.80 14.62
CA ALA A 970 55.36 8.66 14.78
C ALA A 970 54.60 8.71 13.43
N MET A 971 55.27 9.12 12.36
CA MET A 971 54.61 9.43 11.09
C MET A 971 54.15 8.19 10.33
N VAL A 972 54.81 7.03 10.52
CA VAL A 972 54.40 5.77 9.89
C VAL A 972 53.05 5.30 10.43
N SER A 973 52.89 5.23 11.75
CA SER A 973 51.61 4.83 12.38
C SER A 973 50.50 5.82 12.02
N LEU A 974 50.74 7.13 12.08
CA LEU A 974 49.73 8.12 11.67
C LEU A 974 49.34 8.01 10.18
N SER A 975 50.30 7.70 9.30
CA SER A 975 50.03 7.46 7.88
C SER A 975 49.21 6.19 7.64
N LEU A 976 49.44 5.14 8.43
CA LEU A 976 48.63 3.92 8.40
C LEU A 976 47.21 4.18 8.87
N HIS A 977 47.05 5.05 9.88
CA HIS A 977 45.77 5.39 10.50
C HIS A 977 44.87 6.24 9.58
N GLU A 978 45.38 7.38 9.12
CA GLU A 978 44.56 8.37 8.40
C GLU A 978 44.48 8.09 6.90
N ALA A 979 45.54 7.50 6.33
CA ALA A 979 45.66 7.25 4.91
C ALA A 979 45.55 5.75 4.58
N LEU A 980 46.66 5.10 4.28
CA LEU A 980 46.69 3.77 3.70
C LEU A 980 47.22 2.78 4.74
N PRO A 981 46.55 1.64 5.05
CA PRO A 981 45.21 1.23 4.64
C PRO A 981 44.07 1.64 5.61
N GLY A 982 44.27 2.63 6.48
CA GLY A 982 43.29 3.07 7.48
C GLY A 982 42.06 3.80 6.92
N HIS A 983 41.77 5.00 7.42
CA HIS A 983 40.52 5.72 7.11
C HIS A 983 40.27 5.90 5.61
N HIS A 984 41.28 6.34 4.84
CA HIS A 984 41.10 6.51 3.40
C HIS A 984 40.64 5.23 2.71
N ASN A 985 41.32 4.11 2.96
CA ASN A 985 40.97 2.85 2.32
C ASN A 985 39.58 2.37 2.76
N ALA A 986 39.31 2.34 4.07
CA ALA A 986 38.04 1.86 4.63
C ALA A 986 36.83 2.63 4.08
N GLU A 987 36.90 3.95 4.12
CA GLU A 987 35.80 4.80 3.65
C GLU A 987 35.66 4.74 2.12
N SER A 988 36.76 4.64 1.38
CA SER A 988 36.71 4.49 -0.07
C SER A 988 36.06 3.18 -0.51
N TYR A 989 36.27 2.06 0.22
CA TYR A 989 35.50 0.84 -0.04
C TYR A 989 34.01 1.03 0.21
N GLY A 990 33.64 1.69 1.31
CA GLY A 990 32.24 1.94 1.64
C GLY A 990 31.55 2.82 0.60
N LEU A 991 32.23 3.88 0.16
CA LEU A 991 31.71 4.85 -0.81
C LEU A 991 31.48 4.23 -2.20
N LEU A 992 32.44 3.40 -2.66
CA LEU A 992 32.41 2.78 -3.99
C LEU A 992 31.63 1.45 -4.05
N ALA A 993 31.14 0.95 -2.91
CA ALA A 993 30.35 -0.28 -2.86
C ALA A 993 28.93 -0.10 -3.44
N ASP A 994 28.34 -1.17 -3.98
CA ASP A 994 26.94 -1.19 -4.43
C ASP A 994 25.99 -1.45 -3.25
N ILE A 995 25.98 -0.51 -2.28
CA ILE A 995 25.15 -0.57 -1.06
C ILE A 995 24.26 0.66 -0.95
N PRO A 996 23.19 0.64 -0.13
CA PRO A 996 22.30 1.78 0.03
C PRO A 996 23.05 3.08 0.43
N PRO A 997 22.64 4.27 -0.07
CA PRO A 997 23.35 5.52 0.18
C PRO A 997 23.56 5.88 1.65
N PHE A 998 22.63 5.50 2.54
CA PHE A 998 22.74 5.75 3.98
C PHE A 998 23.83 4.91 4.68
N MET A 999 24.33 3.86 4.02
CA MET A 999 25.46 3.04 4.48
C MET A 999 26.79 3.53 3.89
N LYS A 1000 26.76 4.09 2.68
CA LYS A 1000 27.94 4.70 2.03
C LYS A 1000 28.42 5.95 2.78
N ASN A 1001 27.47 6.72 3.29
CA ASN A 1001 27.69 8.06 3.82
C ASN A 1001 27.29 8.08 5.29
N MET A 1002 28.29 8.17 6.17
CA MET A 1002 28.10 8.36 7.61
C MET A 1002 28.35 9.82 8.01
N GLU A 1003 27.56 10.34 8.95
CA GLU A 1003 27.63 11.74 9.35
C GLU A 1003 28.57 11.89 10.55
N TRP A 1004 29.71 12.53 10.32
CA TRP A 1004 30.71 12.87 11.33
C TRP A 1004 30.50 14.24 12.01
N ILE A 1005 29.64 15.14 11.51
CA ILE A 1005 29.59 16.54 12.01
C ILE A 1005 28.86 16.62 13.37
N SER A 1006 28.11 15.59 13.74
CA SER A 1006 27.18 15.59 14.87
C SER A 1006 27.57 14.54 15.93
N PHE A 1007 28.82 14.55 16.39
CA PHE A 1007 29.42 13.53 17.28
C PHE A 1007 28.74 13.37 18.65
N ASN A 1008 28.07 14.40 19.16
CA ASN A 1008 27.52 14.36 20.50
C ASN A 1008 26.01 14.11 20.49
N ALA A 1009 25.62 12.83 20.37
CA ALA A 1009 24.74 12.13 21.32
C ALA A 1009 23.92 10.96 20.76
N PRO A 1010 23.41 10.08 21.65
CA PRO A 1010 22.53 8.98 21.24
C PRO A 1010 21.23 9.42 20.53
N TYR A 1011 20.85 10.70 20.52
CA TYR A 1011 19.59 11.17 19.91
C TYR A 1011 19.69 11.48 18.41
N PHE A 1012 20.86 11.34 17.78
CA PHE A 1012 21.07 11.65 16.37
C PHE A 1012 21.61 10.44 15.59
N PHE A 1013 21.72 10.54 14.26
CA PHE A 1013 22.09 9.39 13.43
C PHE A 1013 23.49 8.89 13.76
N GLN A 1014 23.60 7.59 14.04
CA GLN A 1014 24.84 6.98 14.51
C GLN A 1014 25.95 7.01 13.45
N PHE A 1015 27.12 7.47 13.88
CA PHE A 1015 28.40 7.17 13.25
C PHE A 1015 28.97 5.89 13.88
N PHE A 1016 29.34 4.88 13.08
CA PHE A 1016 29.89 3.61 13.59
C PHE A 1016 31.34 3.76 14.06
N ASN A 1017 31.53 4.56 15.12
CA ASN A 1017 32.82 5.02 15.61
C ASN A 1017 33.79 3.87 15.89
N ALA A 1018 33.36 2.87 16.67
CA ALA A 1018 34.22 1.73 17.00
C ALA A 1018 34.67 0.90 15.79
N PHE A 1019 33.92 0.89 14.68
CA PHE A 1019 34.37 0.24 13.45
C PHE A 1019 35.41 1.10 12.73
N SER A 1020 35.14 2.41 12.55
CA SER A 1020 36.03 3.32 11.82
C SER A 1020 37.40 3.44 12.52
N GLU A 1021 37.40 3.84 13.79
CA GLU A 1021 38.62 4.00 14.61
C GLU A 1021 39.29 2.65 14.86
N GLY A 1022 38.50 1.59 15.07
CA GLY A 1022 39.01 0.25 15.26
C GLY A 1022 39.75 -0.28 14.03
N TRP A 1023 39.26 0.03 12.83
CA TRP A 1023 39.92 -0.32 11.57
C TRP A 1023 41.23 0.46 11.38
N ALA A 1024 41.22 1.76 11.66
CA ALA A 1024 42.42 2.59 11.57
C ALA A 1024 43.51 2.10 12.54
N LEU A 1025 43.17 1.84 13.81
CA LEU A 1025 44.07 1.22 14.79
C LEU A 1025 44.54 -0.18 14.39
N TYR A 1026 43.66 -1.00 13.81
CA TYR A 1026 44.05 -2.30 13.27
C TYR A 1026 45.04 -2.17 12.10
N SER A 1027 44.88 -1.13 11.28
CA SER A 1027 45.77 -0.85 10.15
C SER A 1027 47.18 -0.47 10.61
N GLU A 1028 47.32 0.23 11.74
CA GLU A 1028 48.61 0.47 12.38
C GLU A 1028 49.29 -0.84 12.80
N PHE A 1029 48.55 -1.76 13.41
CA PHE A 1029 49.05 -3.10 13.77
C PHE A 1029 49.39 -3.93 12.53
N LEU A 1030 48.56 -3.88 11.49
CA LEU A 1030 48.81 -4.55 10.21
C LEU A 1030 50.12 -4.07 9.57
N GLY A 1031 50.53 -2.83 9.84
CA GLY A 1031 51.85 -2.32 9.47
C GLY A 1031 52.99 -3.22 9.95
N GLU A 1032 52.91 -3.78 11.17
CA GLU A 1032 53.93 -4.70 11.69
C GLU A 1032 54.00 -5.98 10.85
N GLU A 1033 52.85 -6.55 10.49
CA GLU A 1033 52.78 -7.74 9.64
C GLU A 1033 53.25 -7.45 8.21
N MET A 1034 52.95 -6.26 7.70
CA MET A 1034 53.43 -5.76 6.42
C MET A 1034 54.95 -5.53 6.39
N GLY A 1035 55.58 -5.38 7.56
CA GLY A 1035 56.99 -5.05 7.71
C GLY A 1035 57.29 -3.61 7.28
N ILE A 1036 56.35 -2.67 7.49
CA ILE A 1036 56.52 -1.26 7.10
C ILE A 1036 57.44 -0.50 8.06
N TYR A 1037 57.44 -0.85 9.34
CA TYR A 1037 58.29 -0.27 10.37
C TYR A 1037 59.74 -0.75 10.17
N HIS A 1038 60.66 0.17 9.90
CA HIS A 1038 62.03 -0.16 9.47
C HIS A 1038 63.02 -0.33 10.64
N ASP A 1039 62.73 0.26 11.79
CA ASP A 1039 63.55 0.15 12.99
C ASP A 1039 62.69 -0.01 14.24
N ASP A 1040 63.30 0.05 15.42
CA ASP A 1040 62.61 -0.06 16.71
C ASP A 1040 62.11 1.30 17.25
N TYR A 1041 62.38 2.41 16.54
CA TYR A 1041 61.85 3.74 16.86
C TYR A 1041 60.50 3.97 16.17
N GLU A 1042 60.42 3.66 14.87
CA GLU A 1042 59.14 3.51 14.15
C GLU A 1042 58.30 2.39 14.76
#